data_AF-A0A4R6YHS5-F1
#
_entry.id   AF-A0A4R6YHS5-F1
#
_cell.length_a   1.000
_cell.length_b   1.000
_cell.length_c   1.000
_cell.angle_alpha   90.00
_cell.angle_beta   90.00
_cell.angle_gamma   90.00
#
_symmetry.space_group_name_H-M   'P 1'
#
loop_
_entity.id
_entity.type
_entity.pdbx_description
1 polymer ?
#
loop_
_entity_poly.entity_id
_entity_poly.type
_entity_poly.pdbx_seq_one_letter_code
_entity_poly.pdbx_strand_id
1 'polypeptide(L)'
;MPSSRFTALRAIAGAFAFMAVTAHAQDRSAAFAVPTIAAQRSADIRLSLADVGARAPQQIDVSGASFIKVHFDHFSLPAGLTLEVSNADGTEVYRYSKDKLDAHTSDARRGDDGQSRFSAMSISGSIAVLRLVGTAQERWTRDHGVTIGSYLEGFPEDLLPALQQEKLLSGPTPEAICGSNDKRAAACYQTSDTAAFDRTRPVARLVMGGGGLCTAWRVGADNRMFTNNHCFASTSEVAASEVWFNYQAASCTGTTSATTTKVPGDTLLKTDTTLDYSLFTVKNFATISSFGHMGLDVRVPTTGEEIFIPQHPGGRLKELATVSDQNGGGRCKVDAAITNGNGTNTDAGYKCDTEPGSSGSPVLARSSNKVIALHHLGGCNNTGAHIAKIWPQVATYFNNTIPAGDGGSGPGNQPPTANFSFTTNGLTAAFTDGSSDSDGSIASRSWNFGDSTTSTATSPSKTYSAAGTYTVTLSVTDNQGATNSTSRSVSVGSTALILQNGVPVSGLAAAANAEIQYTMTVPAGATNLVFQASGGTGDADLYVKYGAAPTTSSYDCRPYLGGNAETCTIAAPQAGTWYIKLRGYSAFSGVSLKGSYTTGSAGPRFDSTTDVAITDNATVESPITVSSVSGNAPAALKVDVTILHTYQGDLKVDLIAPNGTAFNLWNRTGAGTDNIVQTFTVNASAVAANGVWKLRVNDNGPGDTGKIDQWGLQF
;
A
#
# COMPACT_ATOMS: atom_id res chain seq x y z
N MET A 1 -18.37 29.10 22.65
CA MET A 1 -17.48 28.45 23.64
C MET A 1 -16.28 27.81 22.94
N PRO A 2 -15.22 28.56 22.60
CA PRO A 2 -14.05 28.02 21.89
C PRO A 2 -12.85 27.71 22.80
N SER A 3 -12.91 28.02 24.10
CA SER A 3 -11.73 28.03 24.97
C SER A 3 -11.21 26.66 25.40
N SER A 4 -12.03 25.60 25.43
CA SER A 4 -11.61 24.29 25.94
C SER A 4 -10.71 23.51 24.97
N ARG A 5 -10.88 23.68 23.65
CA ARG A 5 -9.98 23.08 22.64
C ARG A 5 -8.60 23.75 22.60
N PHE A 6 -8.54 25.06 22.82
CA PHE A 6 -7.27 25.81 22.83
C PHE A 6 -6.40 25.50 24.06
N THR A 7 -6.99 25.25 25.24
CA THR A 7 -6.23 24.86 26.43
C THR A 7 -5.67 23.44 26.31
N ALA A 8 -6.41 22.52 25.67
CA ALA A 8 -5.91 21.18 25.33
C ALA A 8 -4.80 21.24 24.26
N LEU A 9 -4.91 22.12 23.25
CA LEU A 9 -3.87 22.37 22.25
C LEU A 9 -2.55 22.87 22.87
N ARG A 10 -2.62 23.78 23.85
CA ARG A 10 -1.44 24.25 24.59
C ARG A 10 -0.80 23.16 25.46
N ALA A 11 -1.59 22.26 26.04
CA ALA A 11 -1.07 21.14 26.81
C ALA A 11 -0.42 20.07 25.92
N ILE A 12 -1.00 19.81 24.74
CA ILE A 12 -0.43 18.90 23.73
C ILE A 12 0.83 19.53 23.13
N ALA A 13 0.79 20.72 22.54
CA ALA A 13 1.99 21.33 21.98
C ALA A 13 3.06 21.70 23.03
N GLY A 14 2.65 22.10 24.24
CA GLY A 14 3.55 22.38 25.36
C GLY A 14 4.23 21.14 25.93
N ALA A 15 3.57 19.98 25.96
CA ALA A 15 4.19 18.70 26.28
C ALA A 15 5.05 18.17 25.12
N PHE A 16 4.68 18.47 23.86
CA PHE A 16 5.42 18.08 22.67
C PHE A 16 6.71 18.91 22.45
N ALA A 17 6.73 20.18 22.87
CA ALA A 17 7.93 21.03 22.83
C ALA A 17 8.90 20.76 23.99
N PHE A 18 8.42 20.30 25.16
CA PHE A 18 9.26 20.04 26.33
C PHE A 18 10.03 18.70 26.31
N MET A 19 9.71 17.79 25.39
CA MET A 19 10.43 16.50 25.24
C MET A 19 11.45 16.46 24.09
N ALA A 20 11.62 17.54 23.33
CA ALA A 20 12.55 17.59 22.19
C ALA A 20 13.98 18.08 22.53
N VAL A 21 14.37 18.09 23.81
CA VAL A 21 15.74 18.45 24.24
C VAL A 21 16.36 17.31 25.03
N THR A 22 16.68 16.22 24.35
CA THR A 22 17.86 15.41 24.71
C THR A 22 18.89 15.62 23.62
N ALA A 23 19.74 16.62 23.88
CA ALA A 23 20.87 17.00 23.05
C ALA A 23 21.79 15.80 22.78
N HIS A 24 22.12 15.56 21.50
CA HIS A 24 23.40 14.98 21.08
C HIS A 24 23.86 15.66 19.78
N ALA A 25 24.61 16.75 19.97
CA ALA A 25 25.79 17.22 19.23
C ALA A 25 25.76 18.75 19.12
N GLN A 26 26.57 19.38 19.97
CA GLN A 26 26.87 20.80 19.95
C GLN A 26 27.60 21.17 18.64
N ASP A 27 27.08 22.16 17.92
CA ASP A 27 27.74 23.43 17.60
C ASP A 27 27.05 24.06 16.36
N ARG A 28 26.10 24.97 16.59
CA ARG A 28 25.68 25.95 15.58
C ARG A 28 25.42 27.27 16.28
N SER A 29 26.35 28.21 16.11
CA SER A 29 26.17 29.62 16.40
C SER A 29 24.90 30.14 15.70
N ALA A 30 23.84 30.42 16.46
CA ALA A 30 22.65 31.21 16.09
C ALA A 30 22.08 31.02 14.67
N ALA A 31 22.07 29.79 14.14
CA ALA A 31 21.40 29.45 12.89
C ALA A 31 19.91 29.24 13.14
N PHE A 32 19.05 29.86 12.32
CA PHE A 32 17.59 29.69 12.37
C PHE A 32 17.23 28.19 12.40
N ALA A 33 16.45 27.77 13.39
CA ALA A 33 16.03 26.38 13.50
C ALA A 33 15.06 26.05 12.36
N VAL A 34 15.40 25.04 11.57
CA VAL A 34 14.54 24.52 10.51
C VAL A 34 13.21 24.05 11.12
N PRO A 35 12.05 24.37 10.52
CA PRO A 35 10.76 23.96 11.07
C PRO A 35 10.60 22.44 11.07
N THR A 36 9.87 21.90 12.05
CA THR A 36 9.60 20.46 12.15
C THR A 36 8.11 20.14 12.01
N ILE A 37 7.77 19.14 11.18
CA ILE A 37 6.39 18.66 10.91
C ILE A 37 6.08 17.32 11.56
N ALA A 38 7.01 16.79 12.34
CA ALA A 38 6.85 15.49 12.96
C ALA A 38 7.54 15.46 14.31
N ALA A 39 7.06 14.56 15.18
CA ALA A 39 7.69 14.26 16.44
C ALA A 39 8.28 12.85 16.40
N GLN A 40 9.45 12.68 17.01
CA GLN A 40 10.00 11.34 17.21
C GLN A 40 9.36 10.69 18.44
N ARG A 41 9.07 9.39 18.31
CA ARG A 41 8.52 8.54 19.36
C ARG A 41 9.35 7.27 19.48
N SER A 42 9.47 6.77 20.69
CA SER A 42 10.06 5.46 20.95
C SER A 42 9.04 4.37 20.64
N ALA A 43 9.53 3.24 20.15
CA ALA A 43 8.79 2.00 19.98
C ALA A 43 9.61 0.84 20.55
N ASP A 44 8.95 -0.28 20.84
CA ASP A 44 9.62 -1.55 21.14
C ASP A 44 8.91 -2.67 20.38
N ILE A 45 9.00 -2.62 19.04
CA ILE A 45 8.41 -3.64 18.16
C ILE A 45 9.52 -4.54 17.67
N ARG A 46 9.34 -5.85 17.85
CA ARG A 46 10.26 -6.88 17.37
C ARG A 46 9.52 -7.83 16.45
N LEU A 47 10.06 -8.04 15.25
CA LEU A 47 9.57 -9.04 14.30
C LEU A 47 10.55 -10.22 14.26
N SER A 48 9.98 -11.41 14.32
CA SER A 48 10.68 -12.68 14.43
C SER A 48 10.11 -13.71 13.43
N LEU A 49 10.61 -14.94 13.48
CA LEU A 49 10.08 -16.04 12.68
C LEU A 49 8.57 -16.26 12.88
N ALA A 50 8.04 -16.00 14.09
CA ALA A 50 6.63 -16.17 14.40
C ALA A 50 5.70 -15.20 13.65
N ASP A 51 6.25 -14.09 13.15
CA ASP A 51 5.50 -13.04 12.45
C ASP A 51 5.42 -13.29 10.94
N VAL A 52 6.15 -14.28 10.41
CA VAL A 52 6.13 -14.64 8.99
C VAL A 52 4.77 -15.22 8.62
N GLY A 53 4.04 -14.54 7.72
CA GLY A 53 2.71 -14.96 7.29
C GLY A 53 1.63 -14.84 8.39
N ALA A 54 1.89 -14.07 9.46
CA ALA A 54 0.92 -13.88 10.53
C ALA A 54 -0.40 -13.29 10.00
N ARG A 55 -1.53 -13.85 10.45
CA ARG A 55 -2.88 -13.38 10.07
C ARG A 55 -3.15 -11.96 10.56
N ALA A 56 -2.53 -11.56 11.67
CA ALA A 56 -2.58 -10.22 12.22
C ALA A 56 -1.16 -9.62 12.17
N PRO A 57 -0.87 -8.67 11.26
CA PRO A 57 0.43 -8.00 11.20
C PRO A 57 0.62 -7.05 12.39
N GLN A 58 1.87 -6.75 12.74
CA GLN A 58 2.18 -5.68 13.70
C GLN A 58 1.83 -4.32 13.10
N GLN A 59 1.42 -3.37 13.94
CA GLN A 59 1.00 -2.05 13.47
C GLN A 59 1.46 -0.95 14.44
N ILE A 60 1.74 0.23 13.89
CA ILE A 60 1.86 1.48 14.64
C ILE A 60 0.64 2.32 14.26
N ASP A 61 -0.23 2.61 15.23
CA ASP A 61 -1.46 3.39 15.05
C ASP A 61 -1.37 4.67 15.88
N VAL A 62 -1.29 5.81 15.18
CA VAL A 62 -1.22 7.14 15.77
C VAL A 62 -2.35 7.98 15.19
N SER A 63 -3.43 8.08 15.96
CA SER A 63 -4.63 8.82 15.57
C SER A 63 -4.32 10.21 15.03
N GLY A 64 -4.77 10.47 13.80
CA GLY A 64 -4.63 11.76 13.12
C GLY A 64 -3.25 12.04 12.50
N ALA A 65 -2.25 11.17 12.66
CA ALA A 65 -0.95 11.39 12.04
C ALA A 65 -1.08 11.48 10.51
N SER A 66 -0.40 12.47 9.91
CA SER A 66 -0.40 12.67 8.45
C SER A 66 0.49 11.66 7.73
N PHE A 67 1.53 11.17 8.40
CA PHE A 67 2.38 10.08 7.95
C PHE A 67 3.07 9.42 9.15
N ILE A 68 3.58 8.20 8.94
CA ILE A 68 4.45 7.51 9.88
C ILE A 68 5.74 7.12 9.16
N LYS A 69 6.90 7.39 9.76
CA LYS A 69 8.21 6.94 9.25
C LYS A 69 8.90 6.07 10.27
N VAL A 70 9.06 4.79 9.95
CA VAL A 70 9.61 3.77 10.86
C VAL A 70 11.13 3.75 10.77
N HIS A 71 11.80 3.70 11.92
CA HIS A 71 13.25 3.51 12.02
C HIS A 71 13.58 2.11 12.57
N PHE A 72 14.48 1.42 11.87
CA PHE A 72 14.98 0.11 12.26
C PHE A 72 16.31 0.26 13.00
N ASP A 73 16.33 -0.15 14.27
CA ASP A 73 17.56 -0.27 15.06
C ASP A 73 18.30 -1.57 14.79
N HIS A 74 17.60 -2.55 14.22
CA HIS A 74 18.17 -3.79 13.69
C HIS A 74 17.31 -4.31 12.56
N PHE A 75 17.91 -4.66 11.43
CA PHE A 75 17.25 -5.28 10.29
C PHE A 75 18.13 -6.40 9.74
N SER A 76 17.66 -7.64 9.89
CA SER A 76 18.33 -8.81 9.36
C SER A 76 17.30 -9.87 9.03
N LEU A 77 17.08 -10.11 7.73
CA LEU A 77 16.15 -11.12 7.24
C LEU A 77 16.87 -12.20 6.42
N PRO A 78 16.49 -13.48 6.57
CA PRO A 78 16.93 -14.54 5.67
C PRO A 78 16.56 -14.25 4.21
N ALA A 79 17.32 -14.81 3.26
CA ALA A 79 16.93 -14.76 1.85
C ALA A 79 15.52 -15.33 1.63
N GLY A 80 14.77 -14.75 0.70
CA GLY A 80 13.39 -15.13 0.38
C GLY A 80 12.31 -14.52 1.29
N LEU A 81 12.69 -13.81 2.37
CA LEU A 81 11.76 -13.02 3.19
C LEU A 81 11.82 -11.53 2.84
N THR A 82 10.69 -10.86 3.01
CA THR A 82 10.54 -9.42 2.79
C THR A 82 9.68 -8.82 3.89
N LEU A 83 10.10 -7.68 4.44
CA LEU A 83 9.27 -6.83 5.26
C LEU A 83 8.52 -5.84 4.37
N GLU A 84 7.19 -5.89 4.39
CA GLU A 84 6.33 -4.85 3.85
C GLU A 84 5.99 -3.83 4.94
N VAL A 85 6.22 -2.55 4.65
CA VAL A 85 5.73 -1.42 5.43
C VAL A 85 4.68 -0.71 4.58
N SER A 86 3.41 -0.77 4.99
CA SER A 86 2.29 -0.19 4.23
C SER A 86 1.44 0.75 5.06
N ASN A 87 0.64 1.57 4.38
CA ASN A 87 -0.52 2.18 5.01
C ASN A 87 -1.65 1.14 5.23
N ALA A 88 -2.68 1.51 5.99
CA ALA A 88 -3.76 0.60 6.40
C ALA A 88 -4.54 -0.03 5.24
N ASP A 89 -4.76 0.71 4.15
CA ASP A 89 -5.53 0.24 2.99
C ASP A 89 -4.65 -0.48 1.94
N GLY A 90 -3.32 -0.47 2.14
CA GLY A 90 -2.35 -1.12 1.25
C GLY A 90 -2.15 -0.39 -0.09
N THR A 91 -2.60 0.86 -0.22
CA THR A 91 -2.39 1.67 -1.42
C THR A 91 -0.95 2.19 -1.55
N GLU A 92 -0.23 2.32 -0.43
CA GLU A 92 1.19 2.66 -0.37
C GLU A 92 1.94 1.55 0.36
N VAL A 93 2.93 0.92 -0.32
CA VAL A 93 3.70 -0.21 0.23
C VAL A 93 5.17 -0.10 -0.15
N TYR A 94 6.07 -0.08 0.84
CA TYR A 94 7.51 -0.21 0.67
C TYR A 94 7.98 -1.58 1.13
N ARG A 95 8.95 -2.16 0.41
CA ARG A 95 9.41 -3.54 0.62
C ARG A 95 10.91 -3.57 0.85
N TYR A 96 11.30 -4.28 1.91
CA TYR A 96 12.69 -4.40 2.35
C TYR A 96 13.05 -5.86 2.48
N SER A 97 14.11 -6.29 1.81
CA SER A 97 14.69 -7.62 1.95
C SER A 97 16.21 -7.51 2.06
N LYS A 98 16.87 -8.64 2.34
CA LYS A 98 18.34 -8.72 2.36
C LYS A 98 18.99 -8.16 1.10
N ASP A 99 18.38 -8.41 -0.05
CA ASP A 99 18.93 -8.05 -1.37
C ASP A 99 18.31 -6.76 -1.94
N LYS A 100 17.25 -6.23 -1.32
CA LYS A 100 16.53 -5.06 -1.83
C LYS A 100 16.22 -4.06 -0.72
N LEU A 101 17.05 -3.04 -0.66
CA LEU A 101 16.96 -1.88 0.23
C LEU A 101 17.06 -0.57 -0.58
N ASP A 102 16.52 -0.50 -1.80
CA ASP A 102 16.61 0.68 -2.66
C ASP A 102 15.77 1.87 -2.18
N ALA A 103 14.67 1.60 -1.47
CA ALA A 103 13.74 2.61 -0.95
C ALA A 103 13.93 2.84 0.56
N HIS A 104 15.09 3.34 1.00
CA HIS A 104 15.32 3.73 2.40
C HIS A 104 16.05 5.06 2.52
N THR A 105 15.99 5.65 3.72
CA THR A 105 16.83 6.78 4.13
C THR A 105 17.76 6.35 5.27
N SER A 106 18.97 6.89 5.32
CA SER A 106 19.98 6.54 6.32
C SER A 106 20.61 7.81 6.89
N ASP A 107 20.60 7.96 8.21
CA ASP A 107 21.30 9.07 8.89
C ASP A 107 22.54 8.56 9.62
N ALA A 108 23.70 8.70 9.00
CA ALA A 108 24.98 8.29 9.58
C ALA A 108 25.27 8.97 10.95
N ARG A 109 24.67 10.14 11.23
CA ARG A 109 24.80 10.84 12.52
C ARG A 109 24.06 10.12 13.66
N ARG A 110 23.06 9.28 13.32
CA ARG A 110 22.37 8.35 14.24
C ARG A 110 23.04 6.98 14.32
N GLY A 111 24.13 6.79 13.57
CA GLY A 111 24.81 5.51 13.41
C GLY A 111 24.09 4.54 12.47
N ASP A 112 23.21 5.04 11.59
CA ASP A 112 22.62 4.23 10.53
C ASP A 112 23.70 3.86 9.51
N ASP A 113 23.66 2.61 9.03
CA ASP A 113 24.59 2.06 8.04
C ASP A 113 23.93 1.82 6.67
N GLY A 114 22.61 2.04 6.56
CA GLY A 114 21.84 1.81 5.34
C GLY A 114 21.61 0.32 5.01
N GLN A 115 21.98 -0.58 5.92
CA GLN A 115 21.88 -2.04 5.74
C GLN A 115 21.17 -2.72 6.91
N SER A 116 21.73 -2.62 8.11
CA SER A 116 21.17 -3.19 9.33
C SER A 116 20.44 -2.15 10.18
N ARG A 117 20.73 -0.87 9.96
CA ARG A 117 20.12 0.28 10.65
C ARG A 117 19.80 1.36 9.64
N PHE A 118 18.52 1.66 9.48
CA PHE A 118 18.01 2.64 8.52
C PHE A 118 16.55 2.99 8.82
N SER A 119 16.02 4.05 8.21
CA SER A 119 14.58 4.30 8.22
C SER A 119 13.92 3.84 6.92
N ALA A 120 12.76 3.22 7.05
CA ALA A 120 11.85 3.04 5.93
C ALA A 120 11.46 4.41 5.32
N MET A 121 11.04 4.41 4.05
CA MET A 121 10.24 5.52 3.52
C MET A 121 8.96 5.69 4.34
N SER A 122 8.54 6.94 4.49
CA SER A 122 7.31 7.28 5.20
C SER A 122 6.07 6.70 4.49
N ILE A 123 5.13 6.18 5.27
CA ILE A 123 3.79 5.81 4.78
C ILE A 123 2.79 6.90 5.14
N SER A 124 1.88 7.20 4.23
CA SER A 124 0.89 8.25 4.42
C SER A 124 -0.26 7.75 5.30
N GLY A 125 -0.75 8.63 6.18
CA GLY A 125 -1.84 8.34 7.11
C GLY A 125 -1.38 7.88 8.50
N SER A 126 -2.37 7.48 9.31
CA SER A 126 -2.23 7.28 10.75
C SER A 126 -1.79 5.88 11.17
N ILE A 127 -1.67 4.93 10.23
CA ILE A 127 -1.40 3.52 10.54
C ILE A 127 -0.30 2.99 9.63
N ALA A 128 0.82 2.58 10.21
CA ALA A 128 1.87 1.80 9.54
C ALA A 128 1.68 0.32 9.85
N VAL A 129 1.42 -0.49 8.82
CA VAL A 129 1.29 -1.94 8.92
C VAL A 129 2.62 -2.59 8.54
N LEU A 130 3.09 -3.49 9.39
CA LEU A 130 4.37 -4.18 9.28
C LEU A 130 4.10 -5.68 9.06
N ARG A 131 4.40 -6.18 7.86
CA ARG A 131 4.14 -7.58 7.51
C ARG A 131 5.39 -8.27 7.00
N LEU A 132 5.78 -9.36 7.64
CA LEU A 132 6.78 -10.28 7.09
C LEU A 132 6.10 -11.27 6.14
N VAL A 133 6.52 -11.25 4.88
CA VAL A 133 6.00 -12.10 3.81
C VAL A 133 7.12 -12.87 3.11
N GLY A 134 6.73 -13.90 2.36
CA GLY A 134 7.64 -14.76 1.61
C GLY A 134 7.93 -16.09 2.31
N THR A 135 8.98 -16.78 1.86
CA THR A 135 9.42 -18.05 2.43
C THR A 135 10.93 -17.99 2.61
N ALA A 136 11.40 -18.26 3.82
CA ALA A 136 12.82 -18.26 4.12
C ALA A 136 13.53 -19.37 3.32
N GLN A 137 14.48 -18.98 2.48
CA GLN A 137 15.35 -19.88 1.71
C GLN A 137 16.63 -20.23 2.49
N GLU A 138 16.90 -19.50 3.57
CA GLU A 138 18.00 -19.72 4.49
C GLU A 138 17.45 -19.99 5.90
N ARG A 139 18.19 -20.76 6.71
CA ARG A 139 17.80 -21.05 8.08
C ARG A 139 17.75 -19.75 8.90
N TRP A 140 16.65 -19.55 9.64
CA TRP A 140 16.58 -18.48 10.63
C TRP A 140 17.59 -18.73 11.76
N THR A 141 18.51 -17.79 11.94
CA THR A 141 19.51 -17.80 13.01
C THR A 141 19.16 -16.78 14.09
N ARG A 142 19.89 -16.82 15.21
CA ARG A 142 19.77 -15.87 16.31
C ARG A 142 20.07 -14.41 15.95
N ASP A 143 20.74 -14.16 14.82
CA ASP A 143 21.06 -12.81 14.34
C ASP A 143 19.93 -12.23 13.47
N HIS A 144 18.98 -13.07 13.04
CA HIS A 144 17.85 -12.66 12.21
C HIS A 144 16.70 -12.11 13.06
N GLY A 145 16.13 -11.01 12.60
CA GLY A 145 15.02 -10.29 13.20
C GLY A 145 14.96 -8.85 12.73
N VAL A 146 13.86 -8.18 13.04
CA VAL A 146 13.72 -6.74 12.85
C VAL A 146 13.36 -6.11 14.19
N THR A 147 14.07 -5.06 14.59
CA THR A 147 13.76 -4.26 15.78
C THR A 147 13.49 -2.82 15.36
N ILE A 148 12.34 -2.30 15.77
CA ILE A 148 11.93 -0.92 15.58
C ILE A 148 11.96 -0.26 16.95
N GLY A 149 12.95 0.61 17.17
CA GLY A 149 13.08 1.36 18.42
C GLY A 149 12.50 2.77 18.35
N SER A 150 12.21 3.29 17.15
CA SER A 150 11.57 4.60 17.01
C SER A 150 10.78 4.76 15.72
N TYR A 151 9.89 5.75 15.71
CA TYR A 151 9.21 6.24 14.52
C TYR A 151 9.02 7.76 14.58
N LEU A 152 8.88 8.41 13.42
CA LEU A 152 8.36 9.76 13.33
C LEU A 152 6.85 9.71 13.09
N GLU A 153 6.10 10.47 13.88
CA GLU A 153 4.68 10.76 13.63
C GLU A 153 4.54 12.16 13.03
N GLY A 154 3.99 12.24 11.82
CA GLY A 154 3.69 13.51 11.16
C GLY A 154 2.49 14.21 11.79
N PHE A 155 2.59 15.51 12.05
CA PHE A 155 1.47 16.29 12.56
C PHE A 155 0.31 16.32 11.56
N PRO A 156 -0.96 16.32 12.04
CA PRO A 156 -2.12 16.46 11.17
C PRO A 156 -2.04 17.71 10.30
N GLU A 157 -2.40 17.59 9.02
CA GLU A 157 -2.26 18.68 8.03
C GLU A 157 -3.08 19.92 8.40
N ASP A 158 -4.26 19.74 9.01
CA ASP A 158 -5.15 20.81 9.46
C ASP A 158 -4.63 21.56 10.70
N LEU A 159 -3.68 20.98 11.44
CA LEU A 159 -3.04 21.63 12.59
C LEU A 159 -1.81 22.46 12.21
N LEU A 160 -1.16 22.16 11.08
CA LEU A 160 0.07 22.86 10.67
C LEU A 160 -0.07 24.38 10.58
N PRO A 161 -1.16 24.97 10.03
CA PRO A 161 -1.32 26.43 10.01
C PRO A 161 -1.32 27.06 11.41
N ALA A 162 -2.05 26.44 12.36
CA ALA A 162 -2.14 26.94 13.73
C ALA A 162 -0.79 26.82 14.47
N LEU A 163 -0.10 25.69 14.31
CA LEU A 163 1.22 25.49 14.90
C LEU A 163 2.27 26.46 14.34
N GLN A 164 2.18 26.79 13.05
CA GLN A 164 3.04 27.78 12.42
C GLN A 164 2.75 29.19 12.95
N GLN A 165 1.48 29.57 13.08
CA GLN A 165 1.06 30.88 13.61
C GLN A 165 1.48 31.07 15.07
N GLU A 166 1.41 30.01 15.88
CA GLU A 166 1.87 30.01 17.27
C GLU A 166 3.40 29.88 17.40
N LYS A 167 4.14 29.81 16.28
CA LYS A 167 5.60 29.69 16.22
C LYS A 167 6.14 28.41 16.89
N LEU A 168 5.32 27.37 16.92
CA LEU A 168 5.64 26.08 17.55
C LEU A 168 6.41 25.13 16.61
N LEU A 169 6.37 25.36 15.29
CA LEU A 169 7.14 24.56 14.33
C LEU A 169 8.59 25.02 14.19
N SER A 170 8.84 26.33 14.26
CA SER A 170 10.12 26.98 13.88
C SER A 170 10.73 27.90 14.93
N GLY A 171 10.07 28.11 16.08
CA GLY A 171 10.48 29.11 17.06
C GLY A 171 10.29 30.56 16.57
N PRO A 172 10.84 31.56 17.29
CA PRO A 172 10.67 32.97 16.94
C PRO A 172 11.44 33.33 15.67
N THR A 173 10.75 33.32 14.52
CA THR A 173 11.26 33.83 13.24
C THR A 173 10.64 35.20 12.90
N PRO A 174 11.31 36.01 12.05
CA PRO A 174 10.70 37.18 11.42
C PRO A 174 9.40 36.81 10.70
N GLU A 175 8.44 37.72 10.69
CA GLU A 175 7.15 37.53 10.03
C GLU A 175 7.36 37.61 8.51
N ALA A 176 7.15 36.50 7.81
CA ALA A 176 7.41 36.33 6.37
C ALA A 176 6.18 36.55 5.48
N ILE A 177 5.01 36.71 6.11
CA ILE A 177 3.77 37.21 5.50
C ILE A 177 3.75 38.72 5.69
N CYS A 178 3.65 39.48 4.60
CA CYS A 178 3.45 40.92 4.71
C CYS A 178 1.97 41.24 4.54
N GLY A 179 1.33 41.81 5.55
CA GLY A 179 -0.08 42.19 5.42
C GLY A 179 -0.99 40.96 5.40
N SER A 180 -1.79 40.81 4.34
CA SER A 180 -2.73 39.71 4.16
C SER A 180 -2.03 38.52 3.54
N ASN A 181 -2.37 37.30 3.98
CA ASN A 181 -1.83 36.09 3.33
C ASN A 181 -2.46 35.91 1.95
N ASP A 182 -1.67 36.14 0.90
CA ASP A 182 -2.09 36.11 -0.49
C ASP A 182 -1.78 34.77 -1.19
N LYS A 183 -1.07 33.86 -0.52
CA LYS A 183 -0.79 32.51 -1.03
C LYS A 183 -2.05 31.68 -1.06
N ARG A 184 -2.13 30.81 -2.07
CA ARG A 184 -3.21 29.84 -2.20
C ARG A 184 -2.67 28.49 -2.66
N ALA A 185 -3.44 27.43 -2.41
CA ALA A 185 -3.15 26.10 -2.93
C ALA A 185 -2.89 26.15 -4.45
N ALA A 186 -1.86 25.44 -4.91
CA ALA A 186 -1.48 25.42 -6.32
C ALA A 186 -2.67 25.10 -7.25
N ALA A 187 -3.54 24.16 -6.86
CA ALA A 187 -4.74 23.77 -7.59
C ALA A 187 -5.72 24.92 -7.88
N CYS A 188 -5.67 26.04 -7.13
CA CYS A 188 -6.48 27.22 -7.42
C CYS A 188 -6.09 27.95 -8.71
N TYR A 189 -4.87 27.71 -9.20
CA TYR A 189 -4.31 28.37 -10.38
C TYR A 189 -4.43 27.54 -11.66
N GLN A 190 -4.94 26.32 -11.56
CA GLN A 190 -5.05 25.38 -12.69
C GLN A 190 -5.81 25.96 -13.89
N THR A 191 -6.75 26.88 -13.68
CA THR A 191 -7.48 27.56 -14.77
C THR A 191 -7.21 29.06 -14.86
N SER A 192 -6.86 29.70 -13.75
CA SER A 192 -6.69 31.16 -13.69
C SER A 192 -5.27 31.62 -14.03
N ASP A 193 -4.28 30.74 -13.88
CA ASP A 193 -2.87 30.99 -14.17
C ASP A 193 -2.14 29.67 -14.51
N THR A 194 -2.50 29.08 -15.65
CA THR A 194 -1.97 27.79 -16.12
C THR A 194 -0.45 27.80 -16.24
N ALA A 195 0.13 28.90 -16.75
CA ALA A 195 1.58 29.02 -16.91
C ALA A 195 2.32 28.91 -15.57
N ALA A 196 1.83 29.57 -14.52
CA ALA A 196 2.44 29.44 -13.19
C ALA A 196 2.14 28.08 -12.55
N PHE A 197 0.92 27.55 -12.75
CA PHE A 197 0.54 26.22 -12.27
C PHE A 197 1.42 25.10 -12.85
N ASP A 198 1.72 25.12 -14.14
CA ASP A 198 2.58 24.13 -14.82
C ASP A 198 4.02 24.15 -14.28
N ARG A 199 4.44 25.26 -13.66
CA ARG A 199 5.73 25.39 -12.97
C ARG A 199 5.67 24.96 -11.50
N THR A 200 4.57 24.40 -11.04
CA THR A 200 4.50 23.77 -9.71
C THR A 200 4.93 22.30 -9.76
N ARG A 201 4.82 21.65 -10.93
CA ARG A 201 5.04 20.20 -11.10
C ARG A 201 6.44 19.73 -10.68
N PRO A 202 7.55 20.40 -11.05
CA PRO A 202 8.91 19.98 -10.66
C PRO A 202 9.29 20.28 -9.21
N VAL A 203 8.38 20.87 -8.42
CA VAL A 203 8.60 21.30 -7.04
C VAL A 203 8.04 20.27 -6.07
N ALA A 204 8.81 19.97 -5.04
CA ALA A 204 8.56 18.92 -4.08
C ALA A 204 8.73 19.42 -2.64
N ARG A 205 7.99 18.81 -1.73
CA ARG A 205 8.23 18.97 -0.28
C ARG A 205 9.48 18.17 0.06
N LEU A 206 10.41 18.81 0.77
CA LEU A 206 11.59 18.15 1.30
C LEU A 206 11.34 17.82 2.78
N VAL A 207 11.35 16.53 3.12
CA VAL A 207 11.22 16.05 4.50
C VAL A 207 12.58 15.52 4.94
N MET A 208 13.21 16.18 5.89
CA MET A 208 14.58 15.90 6.32
C MET A 208 14.61 15.00 7.56
N GLY A 209 15.78 14.42 7.83
CA GLY A 209 16.00 13.59 9.01
C GLY A 209 15.52 14.27 10.29
N GLY A 210 14.69 13.57 11.07
CA GLY A 210 14.08 14.12 12.30
C GLY A 210 12.80 14.94 12.10
N GLY A 211 12.26 15.00 10.88
CA GLY A 211 10.99 15.68 10.59
C GLY A 211 11.13 17.16 10.23
N GLY A 212 12.35 17.63 9.98
CA GLY A 212 12.61 18.96 9.43
C GLY A 212 12.02 19.13 8.03
N LEU A 213 11.76 20.36 7.60
CA LEU A 213 11.13 20.61 6.31
C LEU A 213 11.73 21.78 5.54
N CYS A 214 11.72 21.65 4.22
CA CYS A 214 12.07 22.67 3.25
C CYS A 214 11.33 22.39 1.93
N THR A 215 11.64 23.16 0.90
CA THR A 215 11.23 22.92 -0.48
C THR A 215 12.44 22.49 -1.33
N ALA A 216 12.24 21.55 -2.23
CA ALA A 216 13.23 21.15 -3.22
C ALA A 216 12.61 21.09 -4.62
N TRP A 217 13.42 21.16 -5.67
CA TRP A 217 12.91 21.15 -7.03
C TRP A 217 13.92 20.61 -8.04
N ARG A 218 13.40 20.07 -9.14
CA ARG A 218 14.20 19.44 -10.19
C ARG A 218 14.68 20.46 -11.22
N VAL A 219 15.97 20.39 -11.58
CA VAL A 219 16.63 21.31 -12.52
C VAL A 219 17.27 20.57 -13.67
N GLY A 220 16.87 20.89 -14.90
CA GLY A 220 17.32 20.15 -16.09
C GLY A 220 16.83 18.70 -16.14
N ALA A 221 17.15 18.02 -17.25
CA ALA A 221 16.64 16.68 -17.53
C ALA A 221 17.28 15.58 -16.67
N ASP A 222 18.52 15.79 -16.24
CA ASP A 222 19.29 14.82 -15.47
C ASP A 222 18.88 14.79 -13.99
N ASN A 223 19.42 13.82 -13.25
CA ASN A 223 19.21 13.69 -11.81
C ASN A 223 19.91 14.82 -11.05
N ARG A 224 19.26 15.98 -10.99
CA ARG A 224 19.74 17.20 -10.36
C ARG A 224 18.59 17.91 -9.67
N MET A 225 18.78 18.20 -8.39
CA MET A 225 17.82 18.83 -7.51
C MET A 225 18.46 20.01 -6.78
N PHE A 226 17.70 21.08 -6.56
CA PHE A 226 18.12 22.22 -5.76
C PHE A 226 17.28 22.34 -4.47
N THR A 227 17.93 22.82 -3.40
CA THR A 227 17.34 23.36 -2.16
C THR A 227 18.37 24.27 -1.48
N ASN A 228 18.17 24.69 -0.22
CA ASN A 228 19.14 25.50 0.52
C ASN A 228 20.23 24.69 1.25
N ASN A 229 21.36 25.35 1.55
CA ASN A 229 22.41 24.79 2.40
C ASN A 229 21.94 24.62 3.84
N HIS A 230 21.15 25.55 4.37
CA HIS A 230 20.63 25.42 5.74
C HIS A 230 19.63 24.26 5.90
N CYS A 231 19.04 23.76 4.81
CA CYS A 231 18.23 22.54 4.81
C CYS A 231 19.15 21.32 4.95
N PHE A 232 20.15 21.20 4.07
CA PHE A 232 21.23 20.23 4.28
C PHE A 232 22.55 20.72 3.69
N ALA A 233 23.63 20.40 4.39
CA ALA A 233 25.00 20.77 4.06
C ALA A 233 25.93 19.56 3.93
N SER A 234 25.40 18.34 4.08
CA SER A 234 26.17 17.09 4.06
C SER A 234 25.45 15.96 3.32
N THR A 235 26.22 15.00 2.79
CA THR A 235 25.68 13.79 2.15
C THR A 235 24.83 12.96 3.12
N SER A 236 25.19 12.90 4.40
CA SER A 236 24.38 12.20 5.41
C SER A 236 22.99 12.82 5.58
N GLU A 237 22.88 14.14 5.52
CA GLU A 237 21.59 14.82 5.60
C GLU A 237 20.76 14.59 4.33
N VAL A 238 21.39 14.57 3.16
CA VAL A 238 20.73 14.20 1.90
C VAL A 238 20.18 12.77 1.99
N ALA A 239 21.01 11.80 2.39
CA ALA A 239 20.63 10.40 2.52
C ALA A 239 19.54 10.15 3.59
N ALA A 240 19.42 11.04 4.58
CA ALA A 240 18.39 11.00 5.61
C ALA A 240 17.05 11.62 5.17
N SER A 241 16.99 12.20 3.97
CA SER A 241 15.84 13.00 3.52
C SER A 241 14.98 12.28 2.49
N GLU A 242 13.69 12.65 2.45
CA GLU A 242 12.73 12.26 1.42
C GLU A 242 12.29 13.49 0.61
N VAL A 243 12.12 13.30 -0.70
CA VAL A 243 11.64 14.33 -1.63
C VAL A 243 10.27 13.90 -2.16
N TRP A 244 9.24 14.68 -1.85
CA TRP A 244 7.83 14.34 -2.09
C TRP A 244 7.25 15.21 -3.20
N PHE A 245 7.11 14.62 -4.38
CA PHE A 245 6.45 15.24 -5.53
C PHE A 245 4.94 15.06 -5.45
N ASN A 246 4.21 16.01 -6.04
CA ASN A 246 2.74 16.04 -6.06
C ASN A 246 2.07 16.08 -4.67
N TYR A 247 2.80 16.51 -3.63
CA TYR A 247 2.22 16.78 -2.30
C TYR A 247 1.41 18.08 -2.31
N GLN A 248 0.24 18.07 -2.94
CA GLN A 248 -0.56 19.27 -3.21
C GLN A 248 -2.06 18.97 -3.08
N ALA A 249 -2.87 19.99 -2.81
CA ALA A 249 -4.31 19.80 -2.74
C ALA A 249 -4.87 19.28 -4.08
N ALA A 250 -5.75 18.29 -4.04
CA ALA A 250 -6.39 17.75 -5.25
C ALA A 250 -7.34 18.75 -5.94
N SER A 251 -7.80 19.77 -5.22
CA SER A 251 -8.62 20.86 -5.74
C SER A 251 -8.35 22.14 -4.96
N CYS A 252 -8.79 23.29 -5.47
CA CYS A 252 -8.54 24.59 -4.86
C CYS A 252 -9.00 24.70 -3.39
N THR A 253 -10.05 23.98 -3.00
CA THR A 253 -10.59 23.98 -1.63
C THR A 253 -10.31 22.67 -0.90
N GLY A 254 -9.54 21.76 -1.50
CA GLY A 254 -9.24 20.45 -0.93
C GLY A 254 -8.19 20.55 0.17
N THR A 255 -8.38 19.81 1.26
CA THR A 255 -7.38 19.62 2.33
C THR A 255 -6.65 18.29 2.22
N THR A 256 -7.07 17.42 1.29
CA THR A 256 -6.43 16.14 1.02
C THR A 256 -5.37 16.29 -0.07
N SER A 257 -4.20 15.70 0.15
CA SER A 257 -3.16 15.61 -0.86
C SER A 257 -3.59 14.76 -2.06
N ALA A 258 -3.17 15.15 -3.25
CA ALA A 258 -3.09 14.27 -4.41
C ALA A 258 -2.07 13.14 -4.15
N THR A 259 -2.06 12.14 -5.04
CA THR A 259 -1.14 10.99 -4.97
C THR A 259 0.30 11.48 -4.96
N THR A 260 0.98 11.28 -3.84
CA THR A 260 2.35 11.76 -3.61
C THR A 260 3.35 10.71 -4.08
N THR A 261 4.33 11.14 -4.87
CA THR A 261 5.48 10.30 -5.25
C THR A 261 6.69 10.66 -4.40
N LYS A 262 7.23 9.70 -3.67
CA LYS A 262 8.34 9.92 -2.73
C LYS A 262 9.60 9.24 -3.23
N VAL A 263 10.73 9.94 -3.17
CA VAL A 263 12.05 9.37 -3.45
C VAL A 263 13.04 9.73 -2.35
N PRO A 264 13.96 8.82 -1.97
CA PRO A 264 15.03 9.15 -1.03
C PRO A 264 16.07 10.08 -1.68
N GLY A 265 16.67 10.95 -0.88
CA GLY A 265 17.90 11.64 -1.27
C GLY A 265 19.06 10.66 -1.46
N ASP A 266 20.02 11.01 -2.32
CA ASP A 266 21.18 10.18 -2.62
C ASP A 266 22.49 10.92 -2.30
N THR A 267 23.03 11.66 -3.27
CA THR A 267 24.35 12.27 -3.17
C THR A 267 24.28 13.79 -3.20
N LEU A 268 24.98 14.45 -2.27
CA LEU A 268 25.24 15.89 -2.33
C LEU A 268 26.33 16.17 -3.38
N LEU A 269 26.03 17.00 -4.38
CA LEU A 269 26.97 17.35 -5.44
C LEU A 269 27.74 18.64 -5.12
N LYS A 270 27.04 19.65 -4.60
CA LYS A 270 27.64 20.94 -4.27
C LYS A 270 26.79 21.66 -3.25
N THR A 271 27.43 22.37 -2.33
CA THR A 271 26.76 23.28 -1.41
C THR A 271 27.61 24.53 -1.18
N ASP A 272 26.96 25.62 -0.78
CA ASP A 272 27.60 26.89 -0.44
C ASP A 272 26.76 27.63 0.63
N THR A 273 27.41 28.05 1.70
CA THR A 273 26.76 28.74 2.83
C THR A 273 26.48 30.22 2.55
N THR A 274 27.26 30.87 1.69
CA THR A 274 27.15 32.30 1.35
C THR A 274 25.98 32.56 0.41
N LEU A 275 25.78 31.65 -0.55
CA LEU A 275 24.64 31.67 -1.48
C LEU A 275 23.49 30.76 -1.03
N ASP A 276 23.64 30.12 0.12
CA ASP A 276 22.68 29.24 0.77
C ASP A 276 21.97 28.26 -0.19
N TYR A 277 22.74 27.51 -0.98
CA TYR A 277 22.20 26.51 -1.89
C TYR A 277 22.89 25.16 -1.72
N SER A 278 22.14 24.11 -2.05
CA SER A 278 22.63 22.75 -2.19
C SER A 278 22.09 22.15 -3.49
N LEU A 279 23.00 21.61 -4.30
CA LEU A 279 22.73 20.79 -5.47
C LEU A 279 22.96 19.32 -5.11
N PHE A 280 21.98 18.46 -5.40
CA PHE A 280 22.02 17.05 -4.99
C PHE A 280 21.29 16.15 -6.01
N THR A 281 21.34 14.84 -5.75
CA THR A 281 20.70 13.77 -6.51
C THR A 281 19.75 12.98 -5.63
N VAL A 282 18.82 12.24 -6.25
CA VAL A 282 17.90 11.34 -5.57
C VAL A 282 18.04 9.91 -6.07
N LYS A 283 17.65 8.93 -5.25
CA LYS A 283 17.47 7.54 -5.70
C LYS A 283 16.18 7.42 -6.51
N ASN A 284 16.05 6.35 -7.29
CA ASN A 284 14.84 6.04 -8.06
C ASN A 284 14.35 7.19 -8.98
N PHE A 285 15.28 8.00 -9.50
CA PHE A 285 14.99 9.21 -10.27
C PHE A 285 13.97 9.03 -11.42
N ALA A 286 13.94 7.86 -12.05
CA ALA A 286 12.99 7.56 -13.12
C ALA A 286 11.53 7.77 -12.69
N THR A 287 11.18 7.50 -11.42
CA THR A 287 9.81 7.64 -10.90
C THR A 287 9.33 9.08 -10.80
N ILE A 288 10.26 10.04 -10.76
CA ILE A 288 9.94 11.48 -10.69
C ILE A 288 10.20 12.21 -12.01
N SER A 289 10.64 11.48 -13.05
CA SER A 289 10.98 12.09 -14.34
C SER A 289 9.78 12.75 -15.02
N SER A 290 8.57 12.21 -14.79
CA SER A 290 7.27 12.72 -15.26
C SER A 290 6.94 14.12 -14.74
N PHE A 291 7.46 14.50 -13.57
CA PHE A 291 7.19 15.82 -12.99
C PHE A 291 7.89 16.97 -13.74
N GLY A 292 8.66 16.67 -14.79
CA GLY A 292 9.35 17.68 -15.57
C GLY A 292 10.49 18.33 -14.82
N HIS A 293 10.99 19.45 -15.32
CA HIS A 293 12.14 20.13 -14.73
C HIS A 293 12.22 21.62 -15.06
N MET A 294 12.82 22.38 -14.14
CA MET A 294 13.00 23.81 -14.30
C MET A 294 14.19 24.15 -15.19
N GLY A 295 14.08 25.34 -15.80
CA GLY A 295 15.18 26.02 -16.46
C GLY A 295 15.74 27.14 -15.59
N LEU A 296 16.97 27.54 -15.88
CA LEU A 296 17.65 28.63 -15.19
C LEU A 296 17.71 29.87 -16.07
N ASP A 297 17.46 31.03 -15.48
CA ASP A 297 17.79 32.33 -16.06
C ASP A 297 18.91 32.94 -15.23
N VAL A 298 20.11 32.94 -15.82
CA VAL A 298 21.37 33.30 -15.14
C VAL A 298 21.64 34.81 -15.17
N ARG A 299 20.65 35.62 -15.55
CA ARG A 299 20.73 37.07 -15.44
C ARG A 299 20.46 37.51 -14.00
N VAL A 300 20.99 38.68 -13.67
CA VAL A 300 20.51 39.44 -12.52
C VAL A 300 19.08 39.91 -12.85
N PRO A 301 18.08 39.68 -11.98
CA PRO A 301 16.72 40.13 -12.22
C PRO A 301 16.61 41.65 -12.19
N THR A 302 15.51 42.18 -12.73
CA THR A 302 15.28 43.64 -12.76
C THR A 302 14.21 44.06 -11.76
N THR A 303 14.37 45.23 -11.13
CA THR A 303 13.34 45.76 -10.23
C THR A 303 12.03 46.00 -10.99
N GLY A 304 10.91 45.53 -10.43
CA GLY A 304 9.59 45.58 -11.02
C GLY A 304 9.23 44.38 -11.90
N GLU A 305 10.18 43.47 -12.17
CA GLU A 305 9.92 42.23 -12.92
C GLU A 305 8.93 41.34 -12.16
N GLU A 306 7.90 40.86 -12.86
CA GLU A 306 6.89 39.97 -12.26
C GLU A 306 7.47 38.59 -11.98
N ILE A 307 7.15 38.06 -10.80
CA ILE A 307 7.61 36.75 -10.34
C ILE A 307 6.47 35.93 -9.76
N PHE A 308 6.72 34.64 -9.56
CA PHE A 308 5.87 33.77 -8.75
C PHE A 308 6.73 32.70 -8.05
N ILE A 309 6.23 32.17 -6.95
CA ILE A 309 6.98 31.26 -6.06
C ILE A 309 6.12 30.04 -5.72
N PRO A 310 6.34 28.88 -6.37
CA PRO A 310 5.79 27.60 -5.93
C PRO A 310 6.57 27.09 -4.71
N GLN A 311 5.87 26.70 -3.65
CA GLN A 311 6.48 26.49 -2.34
C GLN A 311 5.68 25.51 -1.45
N HIS A 312 6.34 25.02 -0.39
CA HIS A 312 5.71 24.28 0.72
C HIS A 312 5.78 25.09 2.04
N PRO A 313 5.00 26.17 2.17
CA PRO A 313 5.02 27.05 3.34
C PRO A 313 4.51 26.31 4.58
N GLY A 314 5.22 26.43 5.71
CA GLY A 314 4.94 25.65 6.92
C GLY A 314 5.07 24.13 6.72
N GLY A 315 5.66 23.71 5.59
CA GLY A 315 5.66 22.33 5.14
C GLY A 315 4.31 21.78 4.76
N ARG A 316 3.33 22.62 4.48
CA ARG A 316 1.98 22.18 4.11
C ARG A 316 1.92 21.70 2.66
N LEU A 317 0.72 21.33 2.22
CA LEU A 317 0.39 21.15 0.80
C LEU A 317 0.91 22.32 -0.04
N LYS A 318 1.32 22.01 -1.27
CA LYS A 318 1.93 22.98 -2.18
C LYS A 318 1.04 24.21 -2.41
N GLU A 319 1.61 25.37 -2.15
CA GLU A 319 1.00 26.67 -2.39
C GLU A 319 1.79 27.47 -3.43
N LEU A 320 1.13 28.43 -4.05
CA LEU A 320 1.71 29.30 -5.06
C LEU A 320 1.49 30.77 -4.64
N ALA A 321 2.57 31.54 -4.56
CA ALA A 321 2.53 32.99 -4.39
C ALA A 321 2.61 33.65 -5.78
N THR A 322 1.50 34.24 -6.22
CA THR A 322 1.42 34.98 -7.51
C THR A 322 1.08 36.46 -7.33
N VAL A 323 0.55 36.83 -6.18
CA VAL A 323 0.03 38.15 -5.84
C VAL A 323 0.61 38.61 -4.52
N SER A 324 0.67 39.93 -4.32
CA SER A 324 1.15 40.55 -3.10
C SER A 324 0.39 41.87 -2.86
N ASP A 325 -0.28 41.97 -1.72
CA ASP A 325 -1.02 43.14 -1.29
C ASP A 325 -0.11 44.36 -1.08
N GLN A 326 1.14 44.13 -0.70
CA GLN A 326 2.19 45.16 -0.56
C GLN A 326 2.63 45.80 -1.88
N ASN A 327 2.29 45.16 -3.01
CA ASN A 327 2.52 45.68 -4.35
C ASN A 327 1.24 46.31 -4.94
N GLY A 328 0.36 46.81 -4.06
CA GLY A 328 -0.92 47.42 -4.44
C GLY A 328 -1.99 46.39 -4.80
N GLY A 329 -1.93 45.18 -4.23
CA GLY A 329 -2.81 44.05 -4.58
C GLY A 329 -2.51 43.42 -5.95
N GLY A 330 -1.38 43.80 -6.56
CA GLY A 330 -0.96 43.33 -7.88
C GLY A 330 -0.20 42.01 -7.84
N ARG A 331 0.34 41.62 -9.00
CA ARG A 331 1.23 40.46 -9.08
C ARG A 331 2.48 40.67 -8.23
N CYS A 332 3.00 39.56 -7.75
CA CYS A 332 4.32 39.43 -7.16
C CYS A 332 5.40 40.00 -8.08
N LYS A 333 6.37 40.75 -7.52
CA LYS A 333 7.45 41.40 -8.27
C LYS A 333 8.77 41.37 -7.50
N VAL A 334 9.86 41.57 -8.23
CA VAL A 334 11.17 41.90 -7.65
C VAL A 334 11.14 43.34 -7.16
N ASP A 335 11.21 43.53 -5.84
CA ASP A 335 11.21 44.84 -5.20
C ASP A 335 12.63 45.45 -5.16
N ALA A 336 13.65 44.60 -5.03
CA ALA A 336 15.05 44.98 -5.08
C ALA A 336 15.84 43.97 -5.91
N ALA A 337 16.31 44.39 -7.10
CA ALA A 337 17.12 43.55 -7.97
C ALA A 337 18.39 43.00 -7.28
N ILE A 338 19.00 43.82 -6.41
CA ILE A 338 20.22 43.49 -5.67
C ILE A 338 20.03 43.91 -4.21
N THR A 339 20.20 42.94 -3.31
CA THR A 339 20.26 43.14 -1.87
C THR A 339 21.27 42.17 -1.26
N ASN A 340 21.62 42.37 0.00
CA ASN A 340 22.42 41.42 0.77
C ASN A 340 21.55 40.23 1.20
N GLY A 341 22.11 39.03 1.14
CA GLY A 341 21.61 37.85 1.84
C GLY A 341 22.59 37.46 2.93
N ASN A 342 23.05 36.20 2.92
CA ASN A 342 24.17 35.76 3.77
C ASN A 342 25.51 36.37 3.31
N GLY A 343 25.57 36.86 2.08
CA GLY A 343 26.70 37.62 1.55
C GLY A 343 26.30 38.99 0.99
N THR A 344 27.30 39.75 0.54
CA THR A 344 27.07 41.06 -0.06
C THR A 344 26.52 40.94 -1.48
N ASN A 345 25.44 41.67 -1.76
CA ASN A 345 24.79 41.75 -3.07
C ASN A 345 24.43 40.37 -3.65
N THR A 346 24.17 39.37 -2.82
CA THR A 346 23.94 37.98 -3.24
C THR A 346 22.51 37.71 -3.71
N ASP A 347 21.59 38.61 -3.40
CA ASP A 347 20.18 38.30 -3.31
C ASP A 347 19.29 39.26 -4.08
N ALA A 348 18.12 38.79 -4.48
CA ALA A 348 17.02 39.60 -4.97
C ALA A 348 15.96 39.67 -3.86
N GLY A 349 15.43 40.87 -3.61
CA GLY A 349 14.39 41.12 -2.62
C GLY A 349 13.00 41.19 -3.25
N TYR A 350 12.00 40.66 -2.57
CA TYR A 350 10.59 40.66 -2.98
C TYR A 350 9.64 40.58 -1.78
N LYS A 351 8.40 40.99 -1.98
CA LYS A 351 7.33 40.95 -0.96
C LYS A 351 6.27 39.89 -1.21
N CYS A 352 6.57 38.90 -2.05
CA CYS A 352 5.74 37.71 -2.16
C CYS A 352 5.70 36.97 -0.85
N ASP A 353 4.52 36.61 -0.38
CA ASP A 353 4.39 35.86 0.86
C ASP A 353 5.12 34.53 0.78
N THR A 354 5.80 34.21 1.89
CA THR A 354 6.43 32.92 2.17
C THR A 354 6.26 32.62 3.66
N GLU A 355 6.61 31.40 4.08
CA GLU A 355 6.63 31.02 5.49
C GLU A 355 7.83 30.10 5.75
N PRO A 356 8.22 29.88 7.01
CA PRO A 356 9.21 28.86 7.32
C PRO A 356 8.86 27.53 6.62
N GLY A 357 9.82 26.99 5.86
CA GLY A 357 9.63 25.84 4.99
C GLY A 357 9.58 26.10 3.49
N SER A 358 9.29 27.35 3.13
CA SER A 358 9.49 27.83 1.77
C SER A 358 10.96 27.92 1.39
N SER A 359 11.89 27.81 2.34
CA SER A 359 13.32 27.63 2.12
C SER A 359 13.60 26.64 0.98
N GLY A 360 14.32 27.08 -0.04
CA GLY A 360 14.72 26.29 -1.19
C GLY A 360 13.74 26.38 -2.36
N SER A 361 12.64 27.12 -2.20
CA SER A 361 11.67 27.34 -3.26
C SER A 361 12.31 28.13 -4.42
N PRO A 362 12.02 27.76 -5.67
CA PRO A 362 12.48 28.54 -6.81
C PRO A 362 11.66 29.83 -6.93
N VAL A 363 12.33 30.95 -7.19
CA VAL A 363 11.70 32.21 -7.58
C VAL A 363 11.78 32.33 -9.10
N LEU A 364 10.62 32.32 -9.76
CA LEU A 364 10.55 32.29 -11.22
C LEU A 364 10.21 33.66 -11.79
N ALA A 365 10.92 34.07 -12.84
CA ALA A 365 10.54 35.22 -13.64
C ALA A 365 9.36 34.85 -14.53
N ARG A 366 8.31 35.66 -14.52
CA ARG A 366 7.09 35.41 -15.30
C ARG A 366 7.29 35.59 -16.80
N SER A 367 8.28 36.40 -17.17
CA SER A 367 8.70 36.67 -18.55
C SER A 367 9.27 35.42 -19.25
N SER A 368 9.99 34.58 -18.50
CA SER A 368 10.73 33.44 -19.04
C SER A 368 10.27 32.08 -18.51
N ASN A 369 9.49 32.06 -17.43
CA ASN A 369 9.13 30.85 -16.65
C ASN A 369 10.35 30.06 -16.18
N LYS A 370 11.47 30.74 -15.94
CA LYS A 370 12.73 30.18 -15.46
C LYS A 370 13.09 30.74 -14.09
N VAL A 371 13.89 29.97 -13.35
CA VAL A 371 14.34 30.34 -12.01
C VAL A 371 15.41 31.41 -12.09
N ILE A 372 15.18 32.53 -11.42
CA ILE A 372 16.11 33.68 -11.32
C ILE A 372 16.74 33.80 -9.93
N ALA A 373 16.08 33.28 -8.89
CA ALA A 373 16.61 33.25 -7.53
C ALA A 373 16.13 32.01 -6.76
N LEU A 374 16.83 31.68 -5.68
CA LEU A 374 16.51 30.60 -4.74
C LEU A 374 16.14 31.20 -3.39
N HIS A 375 14.88 31.07 -2.96
CA HIS A 375 14.41 31.64 -1.69
C HIS A 375 15.16 31.01 -0.50
N HIS A 376 15.60 31.84 0.46
CA HIS A 376 16.25 31.33 1.69
C HIS A 376 16.03 32.17 2.96
N LEU A 377 15.83 33.50 2.84
CA LEU A 377 15.53 34.34 4.02
C LEU A 377 14.09 34.85 3.98
N GLY A 378 13.38 34.51 5.06
CA GLY A 378 12.03 34.96 5.35
C GLY A 378 12.00 36.31 6.08
N GLY A 379 11.00 37.13 5.77
CA GLY A 379 10.70 38.42 6.39
C GLY A 379 9.74 39.21 5.50
N CYS A 380 9.26 40.38 5.94
CA CYS A 380 8.38 41.13 5.04
C CYS A 380 9.11 41.52 3.73
N ASN A 381 10.40 41.82 3.80
CA ASN A 381 11.25 41.83 2.61
C ASN A 381 11.92 40.45 2.48
N ASN A 382 11.24 39.51 1.82
CA ASN A 382 11.80 38.19 1.51
C ASN A 382 12.98 38.33 0.55
N THR A 383 13.94 37.41 0.63
CA THR A 383 15.09 37.41 -0.30
C THR A 383 15.44 36.02 -0.81
N GLY A 384 16.02 35.99 -2.01
CA GLY A 384 16.53 34.77 -2.63
C GLY A 384 17.88 34.97 -3.29
N ALA A 385 18.78 34.00 -3.14
CA ALA A 385 20.10 34.01 -3.73
C ALA A 385 20.02 33.94 -5.26
N HIS A 386 20.81 34.78 -5.94
CA HIS A 386 20.76 34.89 -7.41
C HIS A 386 21.24 33.62 -8.10
N ILE A 387 20.45 33.13 -9.06
CA ILE A 387 20.88 32.07 -9.97
C ILE A 387 22.10 32.52 -10.80
N ALA A 388 22.21 33.81 -11.11
CA ALA A 388 23.40 34.41 -11.73
C ALA A 388 24.70 34.16 -10.93
N LYS A 389 24.62 34.01 -9.61
CA LYS A 389 25.77 33.72 -8.73
C LYS A 389 25.94 32.23 -8.42
N ILE A 390 24.84 31.48 -8.37
CA ILE A 390 24.88 30.03 -8.16
C ILE A 390 25.40 29.31 -9.41
N TRP A 391 24.94 29.69 -10.60
CA TRP A 391 25.26 29.01 -11.86
C TRP A 391 26.77 28.79 -12.10
N PRO A 392 27.65 29.78 -11.95
CA PRO A 392 29.09 29.57 -12.13
C PRO A 392 29.69 28.48 -11.23
N GLN A 393 29.11 28.26 -10.04
CA GLN A 393 29.61 27.24 -9.11
C GLN A 393 29.15 25.82 -9.45
N VAL A 394 28.11 25.67 -10.26
CA VAL A 394 27.48 24.38 -10.57
C VAL A 394 27.50 24.00 -12.06
N ALA A 395 27.94 24.91 -12.94
CA ALA A 395 27.86 24.76 -14.39
C ALA A 395 28.44 23.43 -14.91
N THR A 396 29.51 22.94 -14.30
CA THR A 396 30.16 21.67 -14.66
C THR A 396 29.25 20.44 -14.46
N TYR A 397 28.33 20.48 -13.50
CA TYR A 397 27.33 19.41 -13.29
C TYR A 397 26.24 19.35 -14.36
N PHE A 398 26.22 20.35 -15.26
CA PHE A 398 25.30 20.51 -16.38
C PHE A 398 26.05 20.62 -17.72
N ASN A 399 27.28 20.10 -17.80
CA ASN A 399 28.10 20.18 -19.01
C ASN A 399 28.27 21.62 -19.54
N ASN A 400 28.33 22.59 -18.63
CA ASN A 400 28.39 24.03 -18.91
C ASN A 400 27.24 24.58 -19.77
N THR A 401 26.13 23.85 -19.87
CA THR A 401 24.94 24.24 -20.63
C THR A 401 23.84 24.67 -19.67
N ILE A 402 23.39 25.92 -19.77
CA ILE A 402 22.33 26.46 -18.92
C ILE A 402 21.05 25.63 -19.15
N PRO A 403 20.45 25.03 -18.11
CA PRO A 403 19.21 24.28 -18.23
C PRO A 403 18.10 25.15 -18.85
N ALA A 404 17.57 24.73 -20.00
CA ALA A 404 16.51 25.46 -20.68
C ALA A 404 15.15 25.36 -19.96
N GLY A 405 14.94 24.27 -19.20
CA GLY A 405 13.64 23.89 -18.65
C GLY A 405 12.81 23.11 -19.66
N ASP A 406 11.78 22.42 -19.17
CA ASP A 406 10.85 21.63 -19.99
C ASP A 406 9.71 22.49 -20.61
N GLY A 407 9.81 23.83 -20.52
CA GLY A 407 8.91 24.78 -21.18
C GLY A 407 7.45 24.80 -20.72
N GLY A 408 7.09 24.16 -19.61
CA GLY A 408 5.67 23.98 -19.23
C GLY A 408 5.15 22.61 -19.64
N SER A 409 5.59 22.12 -20.79
CA SER A 409 5.00 20.98 -21.49
C SER A 409 5.20 19.63 -20.82
N GLY A 410 6.15 19.49 -19.89
CA GLY A 410 6.49 18.18 -19.29
C GLY A 410 6.84 17.13 -20.36
N PRO A 411 7.06 15.86 -20.01
CA PRO A 411 6.56 14.82 -20.89
C PRO A 411 5.03 15.04 -20.94
N GLY A 412 4.44 15.19 -22.12
CA GLY A 412 2.98 15.42 -22.23
C GLY A 412 2.18 14.41 -21.40
N ASN A 413 0.95 14.79 -21.02
CA ASN A 413 0.10 14.08 -20.07
C ASN A 413 0.30 12.55 -20.09
N GLN A 414 0.84 12.01 -19.00
CA GLN A 414 1.05 10.57 -18.85
C GLN A 414 -0.31 9.94 -18.47
N PRO A 415 -0.79 8.93 -19.20
CA PRO A 415 -2.02 8.26 -18.80
C PRO A 415 -1.92 7.72 -17.37
N PRO A 416 -3.01 7.77 -16.59
CA PRO A 416 -3.03 7.21 -15.23
C PRO A 416 -2.72 5.70 -15.29
N THR A 417 -2.31 5.10 -14.18
CA THR A 417 -2.22 3.64 -14.06
C THR A 417 -3.51 3.12 -13.43
N ALA A 418 -4.33 2.43 -14.22
CA ALA A 418 -5.55 1.79 -13.75
C ALA A 418 -5.21 0.54 -12.92
N ASN A 419 -5.74 0.44 -11.70
CA ASN A 419 -5.56 -0.74 -10.85
C ASN A 419 -6.75 -0.90 -9.90
N PHE A 420 -7.13 -2.14 -9.59
CA PHE A 420 -8.13 -2.42 -8.57
C PHE A 420 -7.97 -3.79 -7.94
N SER A 421 -8.53 -3.95 -6.74
CA SER A 421 -8.74 -5.23 -6.07
C SER A 421 -10.24 -5.47 -5.87
N PHE A 422 -10.61 -6.71 -5.53
CA PHE A 422 -12.01 -7.05 -5.28
C PHE A 422 -12.13 -8.21 -4.30
N THR A 423 -13.29 -8.28 -3.66
CA THR A 423 -13.75 -9.43 -2.89
C THR A 423 -15.14 -9.84 -3.36
N THR A 424 -15.47 -11.12 -3.29
CA THR A 424 -16.77 -11.66 -3.73
C THR A 424 -17.46 -12.40 -2.60
N ASN A 425 -18.75 -12.11 -2.40
CA ASN A 425 -19.63 -12.82 -1.49
C ASN A 425 -20.93 -13.18 -2.24
N GLY A 426 -21.03 -14.46 -2.63
CA GLY A 426 -22.07 -14.94 -3.55
C GLY A 426 -22.10 -14.18 -4.87
N LEU A 427 -23.27 -13.62 -5.21
CA LEU A 427 -23.46 -12.83 -6.43
C LEU A 427 -22.94 -11.40 -6.32
N THR A 428 -22.46 -10.98 -5.15
CA THR A 428 -22.00 -9.60 -4.91
C THR A 428 -20.49 -9.51 -4.92
N ALA A 429 -19.93 -8.61 -5.72
CA ALA A 429 -18.52 -8.24 -5.72
C ALA A 429 -18.36 -6.81 -5.17
N ALA A 430 -17.48 -6.64 -4.18
CA ALA A 430 -17.06 -5.34 -3.67
C ALA A 430 -15.68 -5.01 -4.25
N PHE A 431 -15.57 -3.86 -4.91
CA PHE A 431 -14.36 -3.40 -5.58
C PHE A 431 -13.66 -2.31 -4.78
N THR A 432 -12.33 -2.27 -4.88
CA THR A 432 -11.51 -1.20 -4.31
C THR A 432 -10.59 -0.68 -5.40
N ASP A 433 -10.77 0.60 -5.74
CA ASP A 433 -9.88 1.30 -6.67
C ASP A 433 -8.50 1.50 -6.02
N GLY A 434 -7.46 1.11 -6.75
CA GLY A 434 -6.05 1.32 -6.40
C GLY A 434 -5.30 2.07 -7.51
N SER A 435 -6.03 2.75 -8.40
CA SER A 435 -5.48 3.49 -9.53
C SER A 435 -4.70 4.71 -9.05
N SER A 436 -3.68 5.08 -9.81
CA SER A 436 -2.83 6.22 -9.52
C SER A 436 -2.56 7.03 -10.78
N ASP A 437 -2.17 8.28 -10.59
CA ASP A 437 -1.69 9.12 -11.68
C ASP A 437 -0.32 9.70 -11.29
N SER A 438 0.62 9.62 -12.21
CA SER A 438 2.05 9.88 -11.96
C SER A 438 2.47 11.32 -12.19
N ASP A 439 1.67 12.10 -12.92
CA ASP A 439 1.89 13.53 -13.17
C ASP A 439 0.67 14.39 -12.81
N GLY A 440 -0.42 13.77 -12.33
CA GLY A 440 -1.66 14.46 -12.00
C GLY A 440 -2.53 13.78 -10.94
N SER A 441 -3.84 13.81 -11.18
CA SER A 441 -4.86 13.19 -10.34
C SER A 441 -5.97 12.57 -11.20
N ILE A 442 -6.64 11.54 -10.69
CA ILE A 442 -7.72 10.88 -11.42
C ILE A 442 -9.00 11.72 -11.34
N ALA A 443 -9.39 12.33 -12.46
CA ALA A 443 -10.59 13.15 -12.60
C ALA A 443 -11.88 12.31 -12.70
N SER A 444 -11.85 11.16 -13.36
CA SER A 444 -13.05 10.32 -13.47
C SER A 444 -12.74 8.82 -13.57
N ARG A 445 -13.76 8.02 -13.25
CA ARG A 445 -13.73 6.55 -13.22
C ARG A 445 -14.92 6.01 -13.99
N SER A 446 -14.71 4.94 -14.72
CA SER A 446 -15.75 4.19 -15.41
C SER A 446 -15.52 2.70 -15.22
N TRP A 447 -16.42 2.07 -14.47
CA TRP A 447 -16.48 0.63 -14.30
C TRP A 447 -17.41 0.03 -15.35
N ASN A 448 -16.96 -1.04 -15.99
CA ASN A 448 -17.80 -1.95 -16.75
C ASN A 448 -17.71 -3.33 -16.08
N PHE A 449 -18.85 -3.84 -15.59
CA PHE A 449 -18.87 -5.06 -14.80
C PHE A 449 -18.91 -6.35 -15.63
N GLY A 450 -18.89 -6.26 -16.96
CA GLY A 450 -18.94 -7.42 -17.85
C GLY A 450 -20.35 -8.01 -18.06
N ASP A 451 -21.39 -7.38 -17.50
CA ASP A 451 -22.80 -7.77 -17.62
C ASP A 451 -23.69 -6.65 -18.22
N SER A 452 -23.08 -5.74 -18.99
CA SER A 452 -23.65 -4.50 -19.55
C SER A 452 -23.98 -3.38 -18.56
N THR A 453 -23.79 -3.59 -17.26
CA THR A 453 -23.95 -2.52 -16.26
C THR A 453 -22.64 -1.80 -15.98
N THR A 454 -22.74 -0.53 -15.56
CA THR A 454 -21.60 0.35 -15.31
C THR A 454 -21.71 1.09 -13.98
N SER A 455 -20.61 1.69 -13.52
CA SER A 455 -20.60 2.60 -12.38
C SER A 455 -19.50 3.65 -12.53
N THR A 456 -19.69 4.81 -11.90
CA THR A 456 -18.67 5.87 -11.78
C THR A 456 -18.20 6.08 -10.35
N ALA A 457 -18.71 5.29 -9.40
CA ALA A 457 -18.27 5.35 -8.01
C ALA A 457 -16.80 4.95 -7.88
N THR A 458 -16.09 5.52 -6.89
CA THR A 458 -14.68 5.20 -6.65
C THR A 458 -14.47 3.72 -6.36
N SER A 459 -15.22 3.17 -5.41
CA SER A 459 -15.14 1.77 -4.99
C SER A 459 -16.56 1.18 -4.94
N PRO A 460 -17.11 0.71 -6.08
CA PRO A 460 -18.49 0.24 -6.14
C PRO A 460 -18.67 -1.14 -5.51
N SER A 461 -19.90 -1.43 -5.10
CA SER A 461 -20.39 -2.79 -4.84
C SER A 461 -21.38 -3.17 -5.93
N LYS A 462 -21.23 -4.35 -6.52
CA LYS A 462 -22.04 -4.83 -7.65
C LYS A 462 -22.60 -6.21 -7.34
N THR A 463 -23.92 -6.36 -7.45
CA THR A 463 -24.59 -7.68 -7.44
C THR A 463 -24.94 -8.10 -8.86
N TYR A 464 -24.53 -9.30 -9.25
CA TYR A 464 -24.81 -9.92 -10.54
C TYR A 464 -26.13 -10.70 -10.50
N SER A 465 -26.82 -10.80 -11.64
CA SER A 465 -28.09 -11.52 -11.75
C SER A 465 -27.92 -13.05 -11.83
N ALA A 466 -26.73 -13.52 -12.21
CA ALA A 466 -26.42 -14.93 -12.35
C ALA A 466 -24.99 -15.23 -11.85
N ALA A 467 -24.75 -16.50 -11.53
CA ALA A 467 -23.39 -16.99 -11.31
C ALA A 467 -22.60 -16.88 -12.61
N GLY A 468 -21.32 -16.60 -12.49
CA GLY A 468 -20.45 -16.59 -13.65
C GLY A 468 -19.12 -15.92 -13.37
N THR A 469 -18.24 -16.03 -14.35
CA THR A 469 -17.02 -15.24 -14.43
C THR A 469 -17.28 -14.06 -15.34
N TYR A 470 -17.10 -12.86 -14.81
CA TYR A 470 -17.30 -11.60 -15.51
C TYR A 470 -15.96 -10.90 -15.69
N THR A 471 -15.71 -10.35 -16.88
CA THR A 471 -14.54 -9.52 -17.13
C THR A 471 -14.85 -8.09 -16.72
N VAL A 472 -14.38 -7.69 -15.53
CA VAL A 472 -14.60 -6.35 -15.00
C VAL A 472 -13.47 -5.45 -15.45
N THR A 473 -13.81 -4.30 -16.01
CA THR A 473 -12.86 -3.30 -16.50
C THR A 473 -13.05 -1.99 -15.74
N LEU A 474 -11.96 -1.46 -15.19
CA LEU A 474 -11.88 -0.11 -14.66
C LEU A 474 -11.13 0.75 -15.67
N SER A 475 -11.77 1.79 -16.18
CA SER A 475 -11.12 2.88 -16.93
C SER A 475 -11.04 4.11 -16.06
N VAL A 476 -9.86 4.73 -16.01
CA VAL A 476 -9.62 5.98 -15.27
C VAL A 476 -9.14 7.05 -16.23
N THR A 477 -9.63 8.27 -16.03
CA THR A 477 -9.22 9.47 -16.77
C THR A 477 -8.59 10.43 -15.80
N ASP A 478 -7.41 10.94 -16.13
CA ASP A 478 -6.73 11.96 -15.34
C ASP A 478 -7.33 13.37 -15.54
N ASN A 479 -6.81 14.32 -14.76
CA ASN A 479 -7.19 15.74 -14.77
C ASN A 479 -6.74 16.52 -16.02
N GLN A 480 -6.03 15.87 -16.95
CA GLN A 480 -5.59 16.41 -18.23
C GLN A 480 -6.19 15.64 -19.43
N GLY A 481 -7.09 14.68 -19.17
CA GLY A 481 -7.91 13.97 -20.14
C GLY A 481 -7.31 12.68 -20.72
N ALA A 482 -6.10 12.24 -20.32
CA ALA A 482 -5.61 10.93 -20.77
C ALA A 482 -6.25 9.82 -19.94
N THR A 483 -6.30 8.63 -20.55
CA THR A 483 -7.07 7.51 -20.03
C THR A 483 -6.26 6.24 -20.07
N ASN A 484 -6.49 5.39 -19.08
CA ASN A 484 -5.97 4.03 -19.06
C ASN A 484 -7.01 3.11 -18.46
N SER A 485 -6.90 1.82 -18.75
CA SER A 485 -7.83 0.81 -18.26
C SER A 485 -7.12 -0.47 -17.84
N THR A 486 -7.73 -1.19 -16.91
CA THR A 486 -7.28 -2.52 -16.49
C THR A 486 -8.49 -3.42 -16.36
N SER A 487 -8.31 -4.70 -16.66
CA SER A 487 -9.38 -5.71 -16.58
C SER A 487 -8.97 -6.87 -15.69
N ARG A 488 -9.92 -7.40 -14.92
CA ARG A 488 -9.74 -8.62 -14.13
C ARG A 488 -10.95 -9.54 -14.28
N SER A 489 -10.70 -10.85 -14.25
CA SER A 489 -11.75 -11.85 -14.19
C SER A 489 -12.28 -11.96 -12.76
N VAL A 490 -13.56 -11.63 -12.58
CA VAL A 490 -14.27 -11.68 -11.30
C VAL A 490 -15.25 -12.84 -11.36
N SER A 491 -15.02 -13.85 -10.54
CA SER A 491 -15.93 -14.99 -10.43
C SER A 491 -16.89 -14.76 -9.28
N VAL A 492 -18.17 -14.59 -9.59
CA VAL A 492 -19.25 -14.56 -8.61
C VAL A 492 -20.04 -15.85 -8.72
N GLY A 493 -20.35 -16.45 -7.58
CA GLY A 493 -21.10 -17.70 -7.54
C GLY A 493 -22.57 -17.44 -7.26
N SER A 494 -23.47 -18.24 -7.85
CA SER A 494 -24.75 -18.55 -7.21
C SER A 494 -24.43 -19.49 -6.06
N THR A 495 -23.77 -18.98 -5.02
CA THR A 495 -23.63 -19.76 -3.82
C THR A 495 -25.00 -19.80 -3.19
N ALA A 496 -25.62 -20.98 -3.21
CA ALA A 496 -26.20 -21.47 -1.99
C ALA A 496 -25.21 -21.14 -0.87
N LEU A 497 -25.58 -20.23 0.02
CA LEU A 497 -24.68 -19.72 1.04
C LEU A 497 -24.24 -20.92 1.89
N ILE A 498 -22.97 -21.29 1.92
CA ILE A 498 -22.56 -22.54 2.59
C ILE A 498 -22.31 -22.26 4.07
N LEU A 499 -23.05 -22.91 4.96
CA LEU A 499 -22.74 -22.93 6.39
C LEU A 499 -21.52 -23.82 6.64
N GLN A 500 -20.59 -23.30 7.43
CA GLN A 500 -19.45 -24.08 7.94
C GLN A 500 -19.82 -24.66 9.31
N ASN A 501 -19.31 -25.86 9.60
CA ASN A 501 -19.60 -26.55 10.85
C ASN A 501 -19.20 -25.72 12.07
N GLY A 502 -20.17 -25.38 12.91
CA GLY A 502 -19.95 -24.66 14.17
C GLY A 502 -19.84 -23.14 14.03
N VAL A 503 -19.81 -22.59 12.81
CA VAL A 503 -19.58 -21.17 12.55
C VAL A 503 -20.92 -20.44 12.33
N PRO A 504 -21.26 -19.44 13.15
CA PRO A 504 -22.45 -18.61 12.94
C PRO A 504 -22.24 -17.60 11.81
N VAL A 505 -23.27 -17.40 10.99
CA VAL A 505 -23.38 -16.28 10.04
C VAL A 505 -24.32 -15.24 10.62
N SER A 506 -23.76 -14.12 11.05
CA SER A 506 -24.48 -13.04 11.75
C SER A 506 -24.86 -11.88 10.83
N GLY A 507 -25.77 -11.01 11.29
CA GLY A 507 -26.13 -9.78 10.58
C GLY A 507 -27.13 -10.00 9.45
N LEU A 508 -27.84 -11.13 9.44
CA LEU A 508 -28.81 -11.46 8.41
C LEU A 508 -30.04 -10.56 8.53
N ALA A 509 -30.52 -10.09 7.38
CA ALA A 509 -31.71 -9.27 7.27
C ALA A 509 -32.49 -9.63 6.00
N ALA A 510 -33.81 -9.63 6.08
CA ALA A 510 -34.69 -9.82 4.92
C ALA A 510 -36.02 -9.07 5.11
N ALA A 511 -36.64 -8.69 4.00
CA ALA A 511 -38.00 -8.15 4.02
C ALA A 511 -39.03 -9.26 4.32
N ALA A 512 -40.27 -8.86 4.66
CA ALA A 512 -41.36 -9.82 4.82
C ALA A 512 -41.56 -10.63 3.52
N ASN A 513 -41.73 -11.94 3.66
CA ASN A 513 -41.81 -12.95 2.61
C ASN A 513 -40.53 -13.19 1.79
N ALA A 514 -39.45 -12.44 2.00
CA ALA A 514 -38.18 -12.72 1.36
C ALA A 514 -37.54 -13.98 1.97
N GLU A 515 -36.84 -14.75 1.12
CA GLU A 515 -36.20 -16.01 1.49
C GLU A 515 -34.68 -15.91 1.31
N ILE A 516 -33.94 -16.40 2.30
CA ILE A 516 -32.48 -16.58 2.23
C ILE A 516 -32.21 -18.07 2.31
N GLN A 517 -31.42 -18.61 1.38
CA GLN A 517 -31.09 -20.03 1.33
C GLN A 517 -29.61 -20.29 1.60
N TYR A 518 -29.35 -21.27 2.46
CA TYR A 518 -28.04 -21.80 2.79
C TYR A 518 -27.97 -23.29 2.46
N THR A 519 -26.76 -23.82 2.27
CA THR A 519 -26.49 -25.26 2.26
C THR A 519 -25.42 -25.62 3.27
N MET A 520 -25.40 -26.86 3.73
CA MET A 520 -24.35 -27.39 4.58
C MET A 520 -24.05 -28.81 4.11
N THR A 521 -22.80 -29.08 3.76
CA THR A 521 -22.37 -30.45 3.48
C THR A 521 -22.09 -31.16 4.80
N VAL A 522 -22.81 -32.25 5.04
CA VAL A 522 -22.64 -33.09 6.23
C VAL A 522 -21.91 -34.36 5.80
N PRO A 523 -20.72 -34.65 6.36
CA PRO A 523 -19.94 -35.81 5.98
C PRO A 523 -20.58 -37.11 6.49
N ALA A 524 -20.19 -38.23 5.89
CA ALA A 524 -20.56 -39.56 6.38
C ALA A 524 -20.04 -39.78 7.81
N GLY A 525 -20.87 -40.38 8.67
CA GLY A 525 -20.55 -40.62 10.07
C GLY A 525 -20.71 -39.42 11.00
N ALA A 526 -21.20 -38.28 10.52
CA ALA A 526 -21.55 -37.16 11.38
C ALA A 526 -22.75 -37.50 12.30
N THR A 527 -22.73 -36.97 13.52
CA THR A 527 -23.83 -37.10 14.49
C THR A 527 -24.23 -35.72 15.03
N ASN A 528 -25.42 -35.62 15.64
CA ASN A 528 -25.89 -34.38 16.31
C ASN A 528 -25.88 -33.14 15.40
N LEU A 529 -26.51 -33.20 14.22
CA LEU A 529 -26.65 -32.04 13.35
C LEU A 529 -27.70 -31.07 13.93
N VAL A 530 -27.35 -29.81 14.05
CA VAL A 530 -28.18 -28.74 14.61
C VAL A 530 -28.10 -27.52 13.70
N PHE A 531 -29.24 -26.96 13.32
CA PHE A 531 -29.35 -25.65 12.70
C PHE A 531 -30.11 -24.72 13.64
N GLN A 532 -29.52 -23.56 13.94
CA GLN A 532 -30.06 -22.61 14.91
C GLN A 532 -30.06 -21.20 14.33
N ALA A 533 -31.22 -20.55 14.35
CA ALA A 533 -31.39 -19.12 14.16
C ALA A 533 -31.54 -18.44 15.53
N SER A 534 -30.90 -17.29 15.74
CA SER A 534 -30.98 -16.54 17.00
C SER A 534 -30.61 -15.06 16.85
N GLY A 535 -30.97 -14.24 17.83
CA GLY A 535 -30.64 -12.81 17.87
C GLY A 535 -31.45 -11.93 16.91
N GLY A 536 -31.07 -10.66 16.80
CA GLY A 536 -31.74 -9.70 15.91
C GLY A 536 -33.13 -9.26 16.34
N THR A 537 -33.83 -8.57 15.43
CA THR A 537 -35.22 -8.11 15.56
C THR A 537 -36.08 -8.68 14.42
N GLY A 538 -37.41 -8.66 14.56
CA GLY A 538 -38.34 -9.21 13.57
C GLY A 538 -38.67 -10.69 13.79
N ASP A 539 -39.08 -11.37 12.72
CA ASP A 539 -39.56 -12.77 12.76
C ASP A 539 -39.08 -13.58 11.54
N ALA A 540 -38.06 -14.41 11.75
CA ALA A 540 -37.42 -15.25 10.74
C ALA A 540 -37.74 -16.74 10.96
N ASP A 541 -38.53 -17.31 10.05
CA ASP A 541 -38.89 -18.73 10.05
C ASP A 541 -37.76 -19.59 9.47
N LEU A 542 -37.35 -20.66 10.17
CA LEU A 542 -36.36 -21.65 9.75
C LEU A 542 -37.00 -22.89 9.12
N TYR A 543 -36.53 -23.25 7.92
CA TYR A 543 -36.86 -24.50 7.24
C TYR A 543 -35.58 -25.26 6.89
N VAL A 544 -35.55 -26.57 7.11
CA VAL A 544 -34.39 -27.42 6.80
C VAL A 544 -34.85 -28.65 6.03
N LYS A 545 -34.09 -29.07 5.01
CA LYS A 545 -34.35 -30.28 4.22
C LYS A 545 -33.07 -30.91 3.66
N TYR A 546 -32.97 -32.23 3.68
CA TYR A 546 -31.87 -32.98 3.08
C TYR A 546 -32.09 -33.18 1.57
N GLY A 547 -31.02 -33.05 0.78
CA GLY A 547 -30.98 -33.41 -0.64
C GLY A 547 -31.67 -32.44 -1.59
N ALA A 548 -32.55 -31.55 -1.11
CA ALA A 548 -33.22 -30.53 -1.91
C ALA A 548 -33.61 -29.29 -1.08
N ALA A 549 -33.82 -28.15 -1.75
CA ALA A 549 -34.24 -26.91 -1.11
C ALA A 549 -35.64 -27.03 -0.46
N PRO A 550 -35.83 -26.58 0.80
CA PRO A 550 -37.13 -26.63 1.46
C PRO A 550 -38.11 -25.57 0.92
N THR A 551 -39.38 -25.96 0.76
CA THR A 551 -40.51 -25.05 0.49
C THR A 551 -41.31 -24.80 1.76
N THR A 552 -42.28 -23.89 1.71
CA THR A 552 -43.22 -23.69 2.84
C THR A 552 -44.14 -24.89 3.09
N SER A 553 -44.20 -25.84 2.15
CA SER A 553 -45.02 -27.07 2.23
C SER A 553 -44.22 -28.36 2.22
N SER A 554 -42.90 -28.31 2.03
CA SER A 554 -42.00 -29.47 1.97
C SER A 554 -40.68 -29.16 2.66
N TYR A 555 -40.50 -29.74 3.84
CA TYR A 555 -39.32 -29.58 4.71
C TYR A 555 -39.18 -30.83 5.58
N ASP A 556 -37.99 -31.05 6.12
CA ASP A 556 -37.73 -32.12 7.08
C ASP A 556 -37.79 -31.60 8.52
N CYS A 557 -37.53 -30.30 8.72
CA CYS A 557 -37.71 -29.63 10.00
C CYS A 557 -38.15 -28.17 9.84
N ARG A 558 -39.13 -27.77 10.66
CA ARG A 558 -39.61 -26.40 10.89
C ARG A 558 -40.08 -26.27 12.36
N PRO A 559 -39.51 -25.38 13.19
CA PRO A 559 -39.82 -25.30 14.64
C PRO A 559 -41.17 -24.70 15.06
N TYR A 560 -41.86 -23.94 14.20
CA TYR A 560 -43.16 -23.28 14.52
C TYR A 560 -43.13 -22.33 15.74
N LEU A 561 -42.04 -21.57 15.91
CA LEU A 561 -41.90 -20.58 16.98
C LEU A 561 -42.13 -19.17 16.43
N GLY A 562 -42.53 -18.24 17.29
CA GLY A 562 -42.59 -16.82 16.93
C GLY A 562 -41.30 -16.11 17.31
N GLY A 563 -40.77 -15.29 16.41
CA GLY A 563 -39.52 -14.57 16.58
C GLY A 563 -38.29 -15.37 16.11
N ASN A 564 -37.12 -14.73 16.11
CA ASN A 564 -35.93 -15.25 15.42
C ASN A 564 -35.23 -16.45 16.08
N ALA A 565 -35.71 -16.95 17.22
CA ALA A 565 -35.07 -17.99 18.00
C ALA A 565 -35.61 -19.38 17.63
N GLU A 566 -35.05 -19.97 16.57
CA GLU A 566 -35.52 -21.23 16.00
C GLU A 566 -34.40 -22.28 15.95
N THR A 567 -34.72 -23.55 16.21
CA THR A 567 -33.73 -24.63 16.23
C THR A 567 -34.27 -25.94 15.65
N CYS A 568 -33.52 -26.53 14.73
CA CYS A 568 -33.75 -27.84 14.14
C CYS A 568 -32.62 -28.80 14.51
N THR A 569 -32.94 -29.93 15.13
CA THR A 569 -31.98 -30.95 15.56
C THR A 569 -32.25 -32.28 14.88
N ILE A 570 -31.20 -32.86 14.28
CA ILE A 570 -31.20 -34.13 13.57
C ILE A 570 -30.11 -35.02 14.19
N ALA A 571 -30.52 -35.98 15.02
CA ALA A 571 -29.59 -36.82 15.79
C ALA A 571 -28.70 -37.72 14.91
N ALA A 572 -29.27 -38.29 13.84
CA ALA A 572 -28.59 -39.17 12.88
C ALA A 572 -28.71 -38.59 11.45
N PRO A 573 -27.88 -37.59 11.08
CA PRO A 573 -27.99 -36.93 9.79
C PRO A 573 -27.51 -37.82 8.64
N GLN A 574 -28.19 -37.75 7.50
CA GLN A 574 -27.72 -38.36 6.26
C GLN A 574 -26.51 -37.57 5.72
N ALA A 575 -25.53 -38.32 5.19
CA ALA A 575 -24.34 -37.78 4.56
C ALA A 575 -24.70 -37.13 3.21
N GLY A 576 -24.36 -35.86 3.03
CA GLY A 576 -24.70 -35.12 1.82
C GLY A 576 -25.12 -33.68 2.12
N THR A 577 -25.74 -33.03 1.15
CA THR A 577 -26.08 -31.61 1.23
C THR A 577 -27.43 -31.42 1.94
N TRP A 578 -27.39 -30.70 3.05
CA TRP A 578 -28.56 -30.17 3.73
C TRP A 578 -28.82 -28.74 3.25
N TYR A 579 -30.08 -28.42 2.97
CA TYR A 579 -30.54 -27.11 2.54
C TYR A 579 -31.31 -26.45 3.68
N ILE A 580 -31.03 -25.19 3.92
CA ILE A 580 -31.56 -24.39 5.00
C ILE A 580 -32.17 -23.13 4.39
N LYS A 581 -33.35 -22.74 4.84
CA LYS A 581 -34.02 -21.53 4.40
C LYS A 581 -34.49 -20.72 5.59
N LEU A 582 -34.17 -19.44 5.58
CA LEU A 582 -34.79 -18.43 6.44
C LEU A 582 -35.82 -17.67 5.61
N ARG A 583 -37.06 -17.57 6.09
CA ARG A 583 -38.11 -16.76 5.46
C ARG A 583 -38.59 -15.71 6.45
N GLY A 584 -38.62 -14.45 6.05
CA GLY A 584 -39.20 -13.41 6.90
C GLY A 584 -40.72 -13.59 7.01
N TYR A 585 -41.23 -14.06 8.14
CA TYR A 585 -42.67 -13.96 8.43
C TYR A 585 -43.06 -12.48 8.59
N SER A 586 -42.19 -11.72 9.26
CA SER A 586 -42.08 -10.27 9.16
C SER A 586 -40.65 -9.89 8.73
N ALA A 587 -40.42 -8.61 8.41
CA ALA A 587 -39.05 -8.17 8.09
C ALA A 587 -38.15 -8.35 9.33
N PHE A 588 -36.96 -8.94 9.14
CA PHE A 588 -36.01 -9.18 10.22
C PHE A 588 -34.66 -8.57 9.92
N SER A 589 -33.88 -8.29 10.96
CA SER A 589 -32.52 -7.74 10.85
C SER A 589 -31.64 -8.15 12.02
N GLY A 590 -30.35 -8.34 11.77
CA GLY A 590 -29.37 -8.73 12.78
C GLY A 590 -29.45 -10.19 13.24
N VAL A 591 -30.13 -11.07 12.48
CA VAL A 591 -30.28 -12.49 12.83
C VAL A 591 -28.96 -13.24 12.58
N SER A 592 -28.68 -14.24 13.40
CA SER A 592 -27.55 -15.15 13.28
C SER A 592 -28.02 -16.58 12.99
N LEU A 593 -27.47 -17.20 11.94
CA LEU A 593 -27.74 -18.59 11.56
C LEU A 593 -26.49 -19.45 11.73
N LYS A 594 -26.58 -20.56 12.45
CA LYS A 594 -25.47 -21.49 12.70
C LYS A 594 -25.89 -22.92 12.39
N GLY A 595 -25.10 -23.62 11.59
CA GLY A 595 -25.17 -25.08 11.42
C GLY A 595 -24.02 -25.75 12.15
N SER A 596 -24.27 -26.84 12.88
CA SER A 596 -23.22 -27.60 13.55
C SER A 596 -23.53 -29.08 13.59
N TYR A 597 -22.52 -29.93 13.43
CA TYR A 597 -22.57 -31.37 13.61
C TYR A 597 -21.27 -31.86 14.24
N THR A 598 -21.29 -33.03 14.85
CA THR A 598 -20.10 -33.71 15.35
C THR A 598 -19.52 -34.56 14.23
N THR A 599 -18.33 -34.23 13.74
CA THR A 599 -17.60 -35.08 12.78
C THR A 599 -17.04 -36.30 13.49
N GLY A 600 -17.26 -37.51 12.97
CA GLY A 600 -16.29 -38.59 13.17
C GLY A 600 -14.94 -38.11 12.63
N SER A 601 -13.84 -38.30 13.36
CA SER A 601 -12.52 -37.77 12.98
C SER A 601 -12.12 -38.21 11.57
N ALA A 602 -11.42 -37.35 10.82
CA ALA A 602 -10.70 -37.77 9.62
C ALA A 602 -9.84 -39.01 9.95
N GLY A 603 -9.79 -39.96 9.02
CA GLY A 603 -9.03 -41.18 9.23
C GLY A 603 -7.53 -40.89 9.37
N PRO A 604 -6.73 -41.88 9.75
CA PRO A 604 -5.28 -41.73 9.82
C PRO A 604 -4.68 -41.46 8.42
N ARG A 605 -3.60 -40.66 8.39
CA ARG A 605 -2.77 -40.37 7.21
C ARG A 605 -1.55 -41.28 7.21
N PHE A 606 -1.16 -41.75 6.03
CA PHE A 606 0.05 -42.55 5.82
C PHE A 606 0.87 -41.94 4.69
N ASP A 607 2.14 -41.67 4.92
CA ASP A 607 3.03 -41.01 3.96
C ASP A 607 4.23 -41.92 3.64
N SER A 608 4.73 -41.82 2.41
CA SER A 608 6.04 -42.30 1.99
C SER A 608 6.86 -41.11 1.50
N THR A 609 7.93 -40.82 2.23
CA THR A 609 8.91 -39.76 1.92
C THR A 609 10.24 -40.32 1.44
N THR A 610 10.27 -41.62 1.10
CA THR A 610 11.50 -42.27 0.60
C THR A 610 11.57 -42.08 -0.91
N ASP A 611 12.64 -41.42 -1.35
CA ASP A 611 12.94 -41.25 -2.76
C ASP A 611 13.01 -42.60 -3.49
N VAL A 612 12.26 -42.73 -4.58
CA VAL A 612 12.37 -43.86 -5.52
C VAL A 612 12.78 -43.32 -6.88
N ALA A 613 13.99 -43.64 -7.31
CA ALA A 613 14.51 -43.19 -8.60
C ALA A 613 13.69 -43.77 -9.76
N ILE A 614 13.28 -42.92 -10.70
CA ILE A 614 12.65 -43.27 -11.97
C ILE A 614 13.76 -43.19 -13.02
N THR A 615 14.26 -44.35 -13.44
CA THR A 615 15.22 -44.44 -14.54
C THR A 615 14.49 -44.47 -15.89
N ASP A 616 15.17 -43.99 -16.93
CA ASP A 616 14.65 -43.87 -18.29
C ASP A 616 14.00 -45.19 -18.77
N ASN A 617 12.79 -45.10 -19.32
CA ASN A 617 11.97 -46.23 -19.80
C ASN A 617 11.76 -47.36 -18.78
N ALA A 618 11.61 -47.05 -17.49
CA ALA A 618 11.37 -48.03 -16.45
C ALA A 618 10.03 -47.86 -15.72
N THR A 619 9.55 -48.95 -15.14
CA THR A 619 8.46 -48.93 -14.15
C THR A 619 9.04 -49.10 -12.75
N VAL A 620 8.63 -48.22 -11.84
CA VAL A 620 9.01 -48.28 -10.43
C VAL A 620 7.77 -48.23 -9.53
N GLU A 621 7.90 -48.79 -8.33
CA GLU A 621 6.83 -48.79 -7.33
C GLU A 621 7.36 -48.30 -5.98
N SER A 622 6.61 -47.40 -5.33
CA SER A 622 6.84 -46.99 -3.94
C SER A 622 5.68 -47.51 -3.07
N PRO A 623 5.94 -48.30 -2.02
CA PRO A 623 4.88 -48.84 -1.15
C PRO A 623 4.57 -47.96 0.07
N ILE A 624 3.32 -47.96 0.53
CA ILE A 624 2.85 -47.49 1.84
C ILE A 624 2.09 -48.62 2.52
N THR A 625 2.46 -48.96 3.77
CA THR A 625 1.72 -49.94 4.57
C THR A 625 0.67 -49.21 5.41
N VAL A 626 -0.60 -49.49 5.13
CA VAL A 626 -1.74 -48.97 5.90
C VAL A 626 -2.14 -50.02 6.93
N SER A 627 -2.04 -49.64 8.21
CA SER A 627 -2.46 -50.45 9.35
C SER A 627 -3.48 -49.70 10.18
N SER A 628 -4.33 -50.41 10.93
CA SER A 628 -5.32 -49.85 11.86
C SER A 628 -6.49 -49.06 11.24
N VAL A 629 -6.73 -49.17 9.93
CA VAL A 629 -7.95 -48.68 9.28
C VAL A 629 -8.91 -49.84 9.02
N SER A 630 -9.98 -49.93 9.81
CA SER A 630 -10.97 -51.01 9.66
C SER A 630 -11.89 -50.77 8.46
N GLY A 631 -12.25 -51.85 7.76
CA GLY A 631 -13.18 -51.80 6.63
C GLY A 631 -12.55 -51.40 5.29
N ASN A 632 -13.39 -50.91 4.39
CA ASN A 632 -12.97 -50.45 3.07
C ASN A 632 -12.45 -49.01 3.11
N ALA A 633 -11.60 -48.65 2.14
CA ALA A 633 -11.14 -47.28 1.96
C ALA A 633 -12.31 -46.34 1.62
N PRO A 634 -12.20 -45.02 1.87
CA PRO A 634 -13.27 -44.08 1.54
C PRO A 634 -13.46 -43.90 0.02
N ALA A 635 -14.66 -43.47 -0.38
CA ALA A 635 -14.94 -43.06 -1.77
C ALA A 635 -14.24 -41.75 -2.17
N ALA A 636 -13.67 -41.02 -1.20
CA ALA A 636 -12.95 -39.77 -1.40
C ALA A 636 -11.50 -39.88 -0.90
N LEU A 637 -10.87 -41.04 -1.07
CA LEU A 637 -9.47 -41.28 -0.67
C LEU A 637 -8.59 -40.24 -1.36
N LYS A 638 -7.87 -39.44 -0.57
CA LYS A 638 -6.93 -38.45 -1.11
C LYS A 638 -5.56 -39.08 -1.26
N VAL A 639 -4.94 -38.81 -2.41
CA VAL A 639 -3.61 -39.29 -2.78
C VAL A 639 -2.76 -38.07 -3.13
N ASP A 640 -1.88 -37.68 -2.23
CA ASP A 640 -0.93 -36.59 -2.47
C ASP A 640 0.26 -37.18 -3.24
N VAL A 641 0.66 -36.62 -4.38
CA VAL A 641 1.77 -37.12 -5.20
C VAL A 641 2.71 -35.96 -5.56
N THR A 642 3.99 -36.17 -5.28
CA THR A 642 5.11 -35.32 -5.68
C THR A 642 6.13 -36.19 -6.43
N ILE A 643 6.18 -36.03 -7.75
CA ILE A 643 7.17 -36.65 -8.63
C ILE A 643 7.96 -35.53 -9.29
N LEU A 644 9.28 -35.60 -9.15
CA LEU A 644 10.20 -34.73 -9.86
C LEU A 644 10.71 -35.50 -11.07
N HIS A 645 10.48 -35.00 -12.28
CA HIS A 645 10.89 -35.63 -13.53
C HIS A 645 11.34 -34.55 -14.50
N THR A 646 12.12 -34.88 -15.52
CA THR A 646 12.53 -33.92 -16.56
C THR A 646 11.47 -33.72 -17.64
N TYR A 647 10.49 -34.64 -17.74
CA TYR A 647 9.30 -34.46 -18.58
C TYR A 647 8.13 -35.33 -18.10
N GLN A 648 7.05 -34.73 -17.61
CA GLN A 648 5.87 -35.46 -17.12
C GLN A 648 4.98 -36.07 -18.23
N GLY A 649 5.21 -35.69 -19.49
CA GLY A 649 4.47 -36.18 -20.66
C GLY A 649 4.69 -37.66 -20.96
N ASP A 650 5.73 -38.24 -20.37
CA ASP A 650 6.10 -39.64 -20.55
C ASP A 650 5.62 -40.54 -19.43
N LEU A 651 5.18 -39.94 -18.32
CA LEU A 651 4.78 -40.66 -17.14
C LEU A 651 3.33 -41.15 -17.21
N LYS A 652 3.15 -42.40 -16.79
CA LYS A 652 1.87 -42.95 -16.35
C LYS A 652 1.96 -43.28 -14.86
N VAL A 653 1.05 -42.74 -14.07
CA VAL A 653 1.00 -42.91 -12.61
C VAL A 653 -0.30 -43.59 -12.21
N ASP A 654 -0.17 -44.74 -11.56
CA ASP A 654 -1.29 -45.54 -11.06
C ASP A 654 -1.15 -45.76 -9.54
N LEU A 655 -2.25 -45.59 -8.78
CA LEU A 655 -2.35 -46.08 -7.41
C LEU A 655 -2.79 -47.54 -7.45
N ILE A 656 -2.03 -48.43 -6.82
CA ILE A 656 -2.34 -49.85 -6.71
C ILE A 656 -2.81 -50.16 -5.29
N ALA A 657 -4.05 -50.65 -5.17
CA ALA A 657 -4.63 -51.11 -3.92
C ALA A 657 -4.03 -52.44 -3.44
N PRO A 658 -4.23 -52.81 -2.14
CA PRO A 658 -3.72 -54.06 -1.59
C PRO A 658 -4.20 -55.33 -2.30
N ASN A 659 -5.37 -55.28 -2.94
CA ASN A 659 -5.94 -56.38 -3.73
C ASN A 659 -5.48 -56.37 -5.20
N GLY A 660 -4.61 -55.44 -5.60
CA GLY A 660 -4.10 -55.30 -6.96
C GLY A 660 -4.92 -54.40 -7.88
N THR A 661 -6.06 -53.85 -7.43
CA THR A 661 -6.84 -52.90 -8.24
C THR A 661 -6.01 -51.64 -8.53
N ALA A 662 -5.92 -51.24 -9.80
CA ALA A 662 -5.20 -50.04 -10.22
C ALA A 662 -6.17 -48.86 -10.46
N PHE A 663 -5.82 -47.69 -9.94
CA PHE A 663 -6.52 -46.43 -10.18
C PHE A 663 -5.57 -45.49 -10.92
N ASN A 664 -5.92 -45.10 -12.14
CA ASN A 664 -5.11 -44.18 -12.91
C ASN A 664 -5.21 -42.76 -12.33
N LEU A 665 -4.07 -42.19 -11.97
CA LEU A 665 -3.96 -40.82 -11.44
C LEU A 665 -3.49 -39.86 -12.54
N TRP A 666 -2.55 -40.30 -13.36
CA TRP A 666 -1.93 -39.51 -14.42
C TRP A 666 -1.59 -40.38 -15.63
N ASN A 667 -1.75 -39.84 -16.84
CA ASN A 667 -1.45 -40.57 -18.08
C ASN A 667 -1.06 -39.63 -19.22
N ARG A 668 0.23 -39.25 -19.29
CA ARG A 668 0.82 -38.57 -20.46
C ARG A 668 0.11 -37.30 -20.92
N THR A 669 -0.37 -36.48 -19.98
CA THR A 669 -1.24 -35.31 -20.28
C THR A 669 -0.53 -33.94 -20.23
N GLY A 670 0.79 -33.86 -20.04
CA GLY A 670 1.50 -32.60 -19.77
C GLY A 670 2.24 -31.97 -20.96
N ALA A 671 2.16 -30.64 -21.08
CA ALA A 671 3.02 -29.81 -21.93
C ALA A 671 3.42 -28.52 -21.18
N GLY A 672 4.62 -28.49 -20.58
CA GLY A 672 5.23 -27.25 -20.08
C GLY A 672 5.66 -27.17 -18.61
N THR A 673 5.43 -28.19 -17.77
CA THR A 673 6.10 -28.33 -16.46
C THR A 673 6.65 -29.73 -16.33
N ASP A 674 7.85 -29.89 -15.77
CA ASP A 674 8.55 -31.18 -15.80
C ASP A 674 8.08 -32.13 -14.67
N ASN A 675 7.48 -31.59 -13.61
CA ASN A 675 7.10 -32.30 -12.37
C ASN A 675 5.57 -32.52 -12.22
N ILE A 676 5.19 -33.57 -11.48
CA ILE A 676 3.80 -33.83 -11.04
C ILE A 676 3.70 -33.54 -9.54
N VAL A 677 3.07 -32.43 -9.17
CA VAL A 677 2.80 -32.06 -7.76
C VAL A 677 1.30 -31.80 -7.60
N GLN A 678 0.55 -32.83 -7.24
CA GLN A 678 -0.91 -32.79 -7.25
C GLN A 678 -1.53 -33.75 -6.23
N THR A 679 -2.66 -33.36 -5.66
CA THR A 679 -3.54 -34.25 -4.89
C THR A 679 -4.64 -34.82 -5.78
N PHE A 680 -4.73 -36.14 -5.84
CA PHE A 680 -5.78 -36.86 -6.54
C PHE A 680 -6.86 -37.33 -5.56
N THR A 681 -8.08 -37.51 -6.05
CA THR A 681 -9.18 -38.11 -5.27
C THR A 681 -9.63 -39.37 -5.97
N VAL A 682 -9.58 -40.49 -5.26
CA VAL A 682 -9.89 -41.81 -5.80
C VAL A 682 -11.09 -42.40 -5.05
N ASN A 683 -12.03 -42.94 -5.81
CA ASN A 683 -13.09 -43.76 -5.22
C ASN A 683 -12.58 -45.18 -4.97
N ALA A 684 -12.11 -45.41 -3.75
CA ALA A 684 -11.60 -46.70 -3.29
C ALA A 684 -12.59 -47.47 -2.40
N SER A 685 -13.87 -47.09 -2.40
CA SER A 685 -14.90 -47.70 -1.53
C SER A 685 -15.12 -49.21 -1.70
N ALA A 686 -14.67 -49.77 -2.83
CA ALA A 686 -14.76 -51.20 -3.12
C ALA A 686 -13.55 -52.03 -2.64
N VAL A 687 -12.50 -51.40 -2.08
CA VAL A 687 -11.28 -52.09 -1.66
C VAL A 687 -11.00 -51.93 -0.17
N ALA A 688 -10.43 -52.96 0.46
CA ALA A 688 -10.04 -52.92 1.87
C ALA A 688 -8.98 -51.83 2.12
N ALA A 689 -9.13 -51.06 3.20
CA ALA A 689 -8.21 -49.97 3.54
C ALA A 689 -6.85 -50.49 4.04
N ASN A 690 -6.87 -51.49 4.95
CA ASN A 690 -5.66 -52.11 5.48
C ASN A 690 -4.92 -52.93 4.41
N GLY A 691 -3.60 -52.77 4.37
CA GLY A 691 -2.71 -53.50 3.46
C GLY A 691 -1.64 -52.61 2.85
N VAL A 692 -0.88 -53.17 1.91
CA VAL A 692 0.18 -52.43 1.21
C VAL A 692 -0.41 -51.79 -0.04
N TRP A 693 -0.46 -50.46 -0.04
CA TRP A 693 -0.76 -49.65 -1.20
C TRP A 693 0.54 -49.31 -1.92
N LYS A 694 0.49 -49.10 -3.24
CA LYS A 694 1.67 -48.71 -4.01
C LYS A 694 1.36 -47.58 -4.97
N LEU A 695 2.28 -46.64 -5.10
CA LEU A 695 2.31 -45.72 -6.22
C LEU A 695 3.22 -46.32 -7.29
N ARG A 696 2.64 -46.67 -8.44
CA ARG A 696 3.37 -47.18 -9.60
C ARG A 696 3.56 -46.05 -10.59
N VAL A 697 4.80 -45.78 -10.95
CA VAL A 697 5.16 -44.80 -11.97
C VAL A 697 5.88 -45.53 -13.09
N ASN A 698 5.37 -45.36 -14.30
CA ASN A 698 5.95 -45.93 -15.50
C ASN A 698 6.38 -44.80 -16.42
N ASP A 699 7.67 -44.72 -16.70
CA ASP A 699 8.24 -43.84 -17.71
C ASP A 699 8.22 -44.53 -19.07
N ASN A 700 7.60 -43.88 -20.07
CA ASN A 700 7.33 -44.44 -21.39
C ASN A 700 7.86 -43.58 -22.54
N GLY A 701 8.82 -42.70 -22.25
CA GLY A 701 9.53 -41.92 -23.25
C GLY A 701 11.04 -42.04 -23.02
N PRO A 702 11.85 -41.97 -24.09
CA PRO A 702 13.30 -42.04 -23.98
C PRO A 702 13.91 -40.68 -23.63
N GLY A 703 14.87 -40.70 -22.71
CA GLY A 703 15.80 -39.59 -22.45
C GLY A 703 15.48 -38.75 -21.21
N ASP A 704 14.38 -39.03 -20.53
CA ASP A 704 13.95 -38.33 -19.32
C ASP A 704 14.11 -39.22 -18.09
N THR A 705 14.43 -38.62 -16.94
CA THR A 705 14.60 -39.35 -15.67
C THR A 705 14.10 -38.51 -14.51
N GLY A 706 13.90 -39.15 -13.35
CA GLY A 706 13.46 -38.43 -12.17
C GLY A 706 13.36 -39.29 -10.92
N LYS A 707 12.45 -38.93 -10.03
CA LYS A 707 12.15 -39.68 -8.80
C LYS A 707 10.73 -39.42 -8.30
N ILE A 708 10.17 -40.43 -7.64
CA ILE A 708 9.07 -40.23 -6.69
C ILE A 708 9.70 -39.60 -5.44
N ASP A 709 9.38 -38.35 -5.16
CA ASP A 709 9.96 -37.57 -4.06
C ASP A 709 9.14 -37.78 -2.77
N GLN A 710 7.82 -37.67 -2.87
CA GLN A 710 6.90 -37.96 -1.77
C GLN A 710 5.52 -38.36 -2.29
N TRP A 711 4.82 -39.24 -1.57
CA TRP A 711 3.39 -39.43 -1.76
C TRP A 711 2.70 -39.89 -0.46
N GLY A 712 1.37 -39.74 -0.37
CA GLY A 712 0.63 -40.10 0.85
C GLY A 712 -0.85 -40.40 0.61
N LEU A 713 -1.45 -41.13 1.55
CA LEU A 713 -2.85 -41.53 1.59
C LEU A 713 -3.54 -40.95 2.82
N GLN A 714 -4.68 -40.29 2.60
CA GLN A 714 -5.54 -39.79 3.67
C GLN A 714 -6.91 -40.46 3.60
N PHE A 715 -7.19 -41.30 4.60
CA PHE A 715 -8.41 -42.09 4.74
C PHE A 715 -9.55 -41.32 5.41
#